data_AF-A0A954KBR1-F1
#
_entry.id   AF-A0A954KBR1-F1
#
_cell.length_a   1.000
_cell.length_b   1.000
_cell.length_c   1.000
_cell.angle_alpha   90.00
_cell.angle_beta   90.00
_cell.angle_gamma   90.00
#
_symmetry.space_group_name_H-M   'P 1'
#
loop_
_entity.id
_entity.type
_entity.pdbx_description
1 polymer ?
#
loop_
_entity_poly.entity_id
_entity_poly.type
_entity_poly.pdbx_seq_one_letter_code
_entity_poly.pdbx_strand_id
1 'polypeptide(L)'
;MSPLKHPFLRFFCLICLCLTSVSPVWAQPRRVLDFDPDWTPRPQAGDVPAYVKETDEDWIDPRLQQMDTGRTWNATFRYPLVSGNQSEPTVERSFKGTAIRIGEEGEAAIIFDRNQLRWACLWTGDYLTHSDRRFGLLNTPQPSGEVLLSTSPGPGWSSENDGWPDAPGATGPLPNDWAHFEGMYRHGPRTVLSYSVGKSGHVLESPWVDHQQGKVVFSRTFQISGLDAPREVLLLSTDTDSILQPDPDEKKFAYVETPQGIMVFSCRSEQEGCVLRTTVDGTGRVVLSLPQFDEPKVVQVSWSVVPDTADGQRPDYAQLLQAVNLFGQMQFPGTDDFEKWISPDQRQWTERIVTEGKIAPEDAAYVIDTVDVPFENPYKALMFLSGVDFIGDDVFVSTVHGDVWKLTGVDDTLDEVEWQRYATGLYQPLGLKVVDGKVMVLERGQLTRLHDLNNDGEADFYESFNADWHVAGGEHSFDTCLETDPTGNFYFHSTGDPQVPTGGTVIRVSPDGQTSEVFCTGFRHPIGMGVLPDGRITGADQEGNWMPSTRIDIYRKGGFYGDFRAHHRETPPETYDGPLCWLPRQLDGSAGGEVSVPDDHWGHLAGHTLHMSFGRCRLMLLMMQKIGDIEQAGAVDLGLQFDSGIQRGRFRSKDGHLYLVGMDGWQTAAIVDGCLQRVRYTGKRWMSPVDLKIEPTGIRLTFSEPLDRSIAAQKERYHIEQWNYLWSGEYGSARYSVKAPKEEGQDEVPIANASVSADGYEVFLTVPNLVPVMQMQIDYRLLDEQGEEVKGVVYNTIHTTGE
;
A
#
# COMPACT_ATOMS: atom_id res chain seq x y z
N MET A 1 16.75 -53.89 48.03
CA MET A 1 17.12 -54.28 46.66
C MET A 1 15.89 -54.11 45.78
N SER A 2 16.09 -53.44 44.63
CA SER A 2 15.21 -53.34 43.43
C SER A 2 14.63 -54.69 42.98
N PRO A 3 13.70 -54.81 41.99
CA PRO A 3 13.15 -53.80 41.04
C PRO A 3 11.59 -53.85 40.90
N LEU A 4 10.84 -52.82 40.49
CA LEU A 4 10.76 -52.02 39.24
C LEU A 4 10.48 -52.84 37.95
N LYS A 5 9.27 -52.67 37.35
CA LYS A 5 9.06 -51.99 36.06
C LYS A 5 7.58 -51.96 35.60
N HIS A 6 7.06 -50.72 35.54
CA HIS A 6 6.05 -50.08 34.67
C HIS A 6 4.72 -50.75 34.26
N PRO A 7 3.59 -50.03 34.47
CA PRO A 7 2.38 -50.11 33.64
C PRO A 7 2.27 -48.91 32.68
N PHE A 8 1.86 -49.18 31.44
CA PHE A 8 1.24 -48.21 30.54
C PHE A 8 -0.28 -48.21 30.78
N LEU A 9 -0.93 -47.10 30.43
CA LEU A 9 -2.37 -46.77 30.53
C LEU A 9 -2.89 -46.27 31.88
N ARG A 10 -2.91 -44.93 32.01
CA ARG A 10 -4.02 -44.13 32.54
C ARG A 10 -3.69 -42.66 32.31
N PHE A 11 -4.22 -42.06 31.26
CA PHE A 11 -4.54 -40.62 31.20
C PHE A 11 -5.39 -40.37 29.93
N PHE A 12 -6.71 -40.43 30.11
CA PHE A 12 -7.70 -39.83 29.22
C PHE A 12 -8.52 -38.89 30.12
N CYS A 13 -8.87 -37.72 29.59
CA CYS A 13 -9.47 -36.55 30.26
C CYS A 13 -8.48 -35.58 30.93
N LEU A 14 -7.86 -34.71 30.12
CA LEU A 14 -7.81 -33.25 30.34
C LEU A 14 -7.10 -32.56 29.14
N ILE A 15 -7.75 -32.49 27.97
CA ILE A 15 -7.37 -31.53 26.91
C ILE A 15 -8.67 -31.06 26.25
N CYS A 16 -9.23 -29.99 26.76
CA CYS A 16 -10.13 -29.05 26.09
C CYS A 16 -10.22 -27.82 26.99
N LEU A 17 -10.05 -26.63 26.43
CA LEU A 17 -9.96 -25.30 27.06
C LEU A 17 -8.56 -24.85 27.49
N CYS A 18 -7.78 -24.41 26.50
CA CYS A 18 -6.90 -23.23 26.58
C CYS A 18 -6.71 -22.69 25.15
N LEU A 19 -7.77 -22.12 24.58
CA LEU A 19 -7.67 -21.12 23.52
C LEU A 19 -7.79 -19.77 24.22
N THR A 20 -6.67 -19.26 24.72
CA THR A 20 -6.59 -17.85 25.13
C THR A 20 -6.17 -17.07 23.89
N SER A 21 -7.06 -16.20 23.42
CA SER A 21 -6.78 -15.13 22.47
C SER A 21 -5.61 -14.30 23.00
N VAL A 22 -4.44 -14.45 22.37
CA VAL A 22 -3.32 -13.57 22.63
C VAL A 22 -3.49 -12.40 21.67
N SER A 23 -4.22 -11.36 22.11
CA SER A 23 -4.11 -10.06 21.46
C SER A 23 -2.66 -9.59 21.65
N PRO A 24 -1.92 -9.24 20.60
CA PRO A 24 -0.59 -8.66 20.76
C PRO A 24 -0.77 -7.29 21.45
N VAL A 25 -0.36 -7.22 22.72
CA VAL A 25 -0.30 -5.95 23.47
C VAL A 25 0.88 -5.17 22.90
N TRP A 26 0.62 -4.36 21.88
CA TRP A 26 1.61 -3.46 21.30
C TRP A 26 1.92 -2.32 22.27
N ALA A 27 3.20 -1.94 22.36
CA ALA A 27 3.64 -0.81 23.15
C ALA A 27 3.01 0.50 22.67
N GLN A 28 2.75 1.43 23.61
CA GLN A 28 2.17 2.74 23.32
C GLN A 28 3.00 3.52 22.27
N PRO A 29 2.38 4.13 21.26
CA PRO A 29 3.08 4.87 20.22
C PRO A 29 3.85 6.05 20.82
N ARG A 30 5.11 6.24 20.40
CA ARG A 30 5.85 7.49 20.67
C ARG A 30 5.24 8.60 19.82
N ARG A 31 5.24 9.84 20.35
CA ARG A 31 4.76 11.05 19.66
C ARG A 31 5.26 11.04 18.20
N VAL A 32 4.32 11.06 17.25
CA VAL A 32 4.61 11.16 15.82
C VAL A 32 5.28 12.52 15.61
N LEU A 33 6.60 12.50 15.46
CA LEU A 33 7.36 13.67 15.03
C LEU A 33 7.21 13.76 13.51
N ASP A 34 6.88 14.95 12.99
CA ASP A 34 7.03 15.22 11.56
C ASP A 34 8.48 14.89 11.18
N PHE A 35 8.67 13.93 10.28
CA PHE A 35 9.98 13.31 10.00
C PHE A 35 10.62 13.88 8.72
N ASP A 36 11.91 14.20 8.88
CA ASP A 36 13.03 14.41 7.95
C ASP A 36 12.80 15.16 6.61
N PRO A 37 13.18 16.46 6.53
CA PRO A 37 13.21 17.22 5.28
C PRO A 37 14.40 16.91 4.34
N ASP A 38 15.43 16.16 4.76
CA ASP A 38 16.70 16.01 4.03
C ASP A 38 16.80 14.72 3.18
N TRP A 39 15.68 14.16 2.74
CA TRP A 39 15.65 12.87 2.05
C TRP A 39 15.80 12.96 0.52
N THR A 40 15.55 14.13 -0.09
CA THR A 40 15.66 14.32 -1.55
C THR A 40 17.08 13.90 -1.99
N PRO A 41 17.23 12.94 -2.93
CA PRO A 41 18.54 12.54 -3.41
C PRO A 41 19.33 13.78 -3.81
N ARG A 42 20.55 13.95 -3.28
CA ARG A 42 21.34 15.15 -3.59
C ARG A 42 21.56 15.20 -5.10
N PRO A 43 21.16 16.28 -5.80
CA PRO A 43 21.29 16.36 -7.25
C PRO A 43 22.77 16.25 -7.61
N GLN A 44 23.07 15.42 -8.61
CA GLN A 44 24.47 15.24 -9.04
C GLN A 44 24.91 16.42 -9.91
N ALA A 45 26.06 17.01 -9.59
CA ALA A 45 26.66 18.05 -10.41
C ALA A 45 27.40 17.45 -11.63
N GLY A 46 27.42 18.18 -12.75
CA GLY A 46 28.19 17.82 -13.95
C GLY A 46 27.33 17.37 -15.14
N ASP A 47 27.99 16.68 -16.08
CA ASP A 47 27.36 16.15 -17.30
C ASP A 47 26.71 14.79 -17.04
N VAL A 48 25.61 14.83 -16.28
CA VAL A 48 24.76 13.68 -15.96
C VAL A 48 23.36 13.91 -16.53
N PRO A 49 22.57 12.83 -16.79
CA PRO A 49 21.20 12.94 -17.28
C PRO A 49 20.32 13.87 -16.43
N ALA A 50 19.32 14.50 -17.05
CA ALA A 50 18.48 15.52 -16.43
C ALA A 50 17.80 15.03 -15.14
N TYR A 51 17.22 13.84 -15.16
CA TYR A 51 16.53 13.26 -14.00
C TYR A 51 17.44 13.04 -12.77
N VAL A 52 18.76 12.96 -12.96
CA VAL A 52 19.72 12.83 -11.84
C VAL A 52 19.94 14.18 -11.11
N LYS A 53 19.43 15.27 -11.70
CA LYS A 53 19.55 16.66 -11.21
C LYS A 53 18.25 17.20 -10.61
N GLU A 54 17.15 16.45 -10.72
CA GLU A 54 15.84 16.85 -10.22
C GLU A 54 15.84 17.07 -8.70
N THR A 55 14.97 17.97 -8.28
CA THR A 55 14.75 18.40 -6.92
C THR A 55 13.26 18.38 -6.59
N ASP A 56 12.92 18.61 -5.32
CA ASP A 56 11.51 18.69 -4.89
C ASP A 56 10.71 19.78 -5.62
N GLU A 57 11.34 20.83 -6.16
CA GLU A 57 10.67 21.86 -6.96
C GLU A 57 10.18 21.34 -8.31
N ASP A 58 10.90 20.38 -8.92
CA ASP A 58 10.56 19.81 -10.23
C ASP A 58 9.31 18.91 -10.16
N TRP A 59 8.94 18.45 -8.95
CA TRP A 59 7.81 17.56 -8.72
C TRP A 59 6.59 18.26 -8.09
N ILE A 60 6.54 19.59 -8.08
CA ILE A 60 5.34 20.34 -7.67
C ILE A 60 4.33 20.34 -8.82
N ASP A 61 3.23 19.60 -8.66
CA ASP A 61 2.20 19.42 -9.68
C ASP A 61 0.80 19.36 -9.03
N PRO A 62 -0.09 20.32 -9.30
CA PRO A 62 -1.40 20.42 -8.70
C PRO A 62 -2.49 19.60 -9.41
N ARG A 63 -2.18 18.76 -10.41
CA ARG A 63 -3.19 18.04 -11.20
C ARG A 63 -4.15 17.20 -10.35
N LEU A 64 -3.68 16.63 -9.24
CA LEU A 64 -4.54 15.88 -8.29
C LEU A 64 -5.70 16.73 -7.75
N GLN A 65 -5.51 18.06 -7.59
CA GLN A 65 -6.56 18.96 -7.09
C GLN A 65 -7.73 19.12 -8.08
N GLN A 66 -7.55 18.69 -9.34
CA GLN A 66 -8.58 18.74 -10.37
C GLN A 66 -9.20 17.38 -10.67
N MET A 67 -8.63 16.31 -10.13
CA MET A 67 -9.08 14.93 -10.37
C MET A 67 -10.47 14.71 -9.79
N ASP A 68 -11.32 14.00 -10.54
CA ASP A 68 -12.55 13.43 -9.98
C ASP A 68 -12.21 12.21 -9.13
N THR A 69 -12.08 12.45 -7.83
CA THR A 69 -11.82 11.44 -6.80
C THR A 69 -13.06 10.62 -6.41
N GLY A 70 -14.22 10.87 -7.04
CA GLY A 70 -15.47 10.20 -6.74
C GLY A 70 -16.14 10.68 -5.45
N ARG A 71 -16.99 9.81 -4.89
CA ARG A 71 -17.79 10.09 -3.68
C ARG A 71 -17.03 9.87 -2.38
N THR A 72 -15.98 9.05 -2.41
CA THR A 72 -15.19 8.67 -1.24
C THR A 72 -13.71 8.84 -1.52
N TRP A 73 -12.92 9.18 -0.50
CA TRP A 73 -11.47 9.25 -0.60
C TRP A 73 -10.84 8.71 0.69
N ASN A 74 -10.03 7.68 0.58
CA ASN A 74 -9.28 7.12 1.69
C ASN A 74 -7.94 7.86 1.83
N ALA A 75 -7.62 8.30 3.04
CA ALA A 75 -6.33 8.92 3.36
C ALA A 75 -6.06 8.94 4.87
N THR A 76 -4.84 9.35 5.22
CA THR A 76 -4.61 9.99 6.51
C THR A 76 -5.03 11.45 6.41
N PHE A 77 -5.97 11.90 7.24
CA PHE A 77 -6.49 13.25 7.20
C PHE A 77 -6.00 14.08 8.37
N ARG A 78 -5.78 15.38 8.13
CA ARG A 78 -5.70 16.40 9.19
C ARG A 78 -7.03 17.14 9.27
N TYR A 79 -7.49 17.42 10.49
CA TYR A 79 -8.70 18.20 10.70
C TYR A 79 -8.59 19.08 11.96
N PRO A 80 -9.18 20.29 11.95
CA PRO A 80 -9.19 21.16 13.11
C PRO A 80 -10.21 20.68 14.15
N LEU A 81 -9.89 20.82 15.43
CA LEU A 81 -10.85 20.76 16.52
C LEU A 81 -11.51 22.13 16.66
N VAL A 82 -12.84 22.15 16.55
CA VAL A 82 -13.70 23.31 16.80
C VAL A 82 -13.73 23.55 18.31
N SER A 83 -12.79 24.37 18.81
CA SER A 83 -12.74 24.77 20.21
C SER A 83 -13.45 26.11 20.43
N GLY A 84 -14.21 26.22 21.52
CA GLY A 84 -14.98 27.40 21.91
C GLY A 84 -14.18 28.61 22.42
N ASN A 85 -12.85 28.62 22.45
CA ASN A 85 -12.10 29.77 23.01
C ASN A 85 -10.57 29.85 22.72
N GLN A 86 -10.01 29.10 21.77
CA GLN A 86 -8.57 29.21 21.46
C GLN A 86 -8.32 30.09 20.22
N SER A 87 -7.26 30.90 20.26
CA SER A 87 -6.84 31.76 19.15
C SER A 87 -6.27 30.98 17.96
N GLU A 88 -5.91 29.71 18.15
CA GLU A 88 -5.51 28.76 17.10
C GLU A 88 -6.20 27.40 17.33
N PRO A 89 -6.77 26.75 16.30
CA PRO A 89 -7.40 25.44 16.46
C PRO A 89 -6.35 24.34 16.64
N THR A 90 -6.54 23.47 17.65
CA THR A 90 -5.80 22.20 17.76
C THR A 90 -6.05 21.38 16.50
N VAL A 91 -5.00 20.83 15.88
CA VAL A 91 -5.13 19.98 14.68
C VAL A 91 -4.92 18.52 15.06
N GLU A 92 -5.90 17.68 14.70
CA GLU A 92 -5.88 16.24 14.94
C GLU A 92 -5.73 15.46 13.62
N ARG A 93 -5.49 14.15 13.75
CA ARG A 93 -5.37 13.24 12.60
C ARG A 93 -6.31 12.05 12.70
N SER A 94 -6.85 11.64 11.56
CA SER A 94 -7.42 10.31 11.37
C SER A 94 -6.48 9.53 10.45
N PHE A 95 -5.84 8.47 10.97
CA PHE A 95 -4.78 7.77 10.25
C PHE A 95 -5.30 6.86 9.13
N LYS A 96 -6.46 6.24 9.33
CA LYS A 96 -7.19 5.46 8.33
C LYS A 96 -8.57 6.05 8.11
N GLY A 97 -8.62 7.28 7.59
CA GLY A 97 -9.88 7.94 7.33
C GLY A 97 -10.47 7.58 5.97
N THR A 98 -11.78 7.74 5.85
CA THR A 98 -12.54 7.81 4.60
C THR A 98 -13.31 9.11 4.60
N ALA A 99 -12.95 10.04 3.72
CA ALA A 99 -13.77 11.22 3.47
C ALA A 99 -14.95 10.83 2.58
N ILE A 100 -16.18 11.19 2.92
CA ILE A 100 -17.40 10.82 2.20
C ILE A 100 -18.17 12.09 1.85
N ARG A 101 -18.42 12.34 0.57
CA ARG A 101 -19.37 13.35 0.11
C ARG A 101 -20.78 12.87 0.41
N ILE A 102 -21.58 13.69 1.07
CA ILE A 102 -22.95 13.36 1.48
C ILE A 102 -23.94 14.35 0.88
N GLY A 103 -25.16 13.87 0.62
CA GLY A 103 -26.19 14.61 -0.10
C GLY A 103 -26.20 14.28 -1.59
N GLU A 104 -27.29 14.65 -2.26
CA GLU A 104 -27.51 14.33 -3.67
C GLU A 104 -26.38 14.89 -4.54
N GLU A 105 -25.98 16.14 -4.29
CA GLU A 105 -24.94 16.84 -5.06
C GLU A 105 -23.58 16.85 -4.34
N GLY A 106 -23.50 16.25 -3.15
CA GLY A 106 -22.28 16.25 -2.34
C GLY A 106 -22.02 17.60 -1.67
N GLU A 107 -23.08 18.27 -1.24
CA GLU A 107 -23.08 19.60 -0.62
C GLU A 107 -22.38 19.66 0.75
N ALA A 108 -22.14 18.50 1.37
CA ALA A 108 -21.35 18.36 2.58
C ALA A 108 -20.46 17.12 2.52
N ALA A 109 -19.55 16.99 3.48
CA ALA A 109 -18.73 15.80 3.60
C ALA A 109 -18.34 15.49 5.05
N ILE A 110 -18.05 14.21 5.31
CA ILE A 110 -17.57 13.72 6.61
C ILE A 110 -16.23 13.01 6.46
N ILE A 111 -15.46 12.92 7.54
CA ILE A 111 -14.35 11.95 7.67
C ILE A 111 -14.82 10.86 8.64
N PHE A 112 -14.94 9.63 8.15
CA PHE A 112 -15.12 8.44 8.98
C PHE A 112 -13.76 7.84 9.30
N ASP A 113 -13.44 7.71 10.58
CA ASP A 113 -12.21 7.05 11.05
C ASP A 113 -12.43 5.54 11.10
N ARG A 114 -11.78 4.77 10.22
CA ARG A 114 -11.94 3.30 10.16
C ARG A 114 -11.20 2.56 11.27
N ASN A 115 -10.16 3.17 11.87
CA ASN A 115 -9.46 2.57 13.00
C ASN A 115 -10.35 2.62 14.25
N GLN A 116 -11.03 3.75 14.45
CA GLN A 116 -11.77 4.03 15.68
C GLN A 116 -13.30 3.95 15.51
N LEU A 117 -13.82 3.78 14.29
CA LEU A 117 -15.24 3.68 13.94
C LEU A 117 -16.09 4.87 14.39
N ARG A 118 -15.59 6.09 14.14
CA ARG A 118 -16.24 7.36 14.52
C ARG A 118 -16.28 8.37 13.39
N TRP A 119 -17.18 9.35 13.50
CA TRP A 119 -17.11 10.57 12.69
C TRP A 119 -16.05 11.50 13.31
N ALA A 120 -14.96 11.69 12.58
CA ALA A 120 -13.88 12.56 13.01
C ALA A 120 -14.18 14.03 12.71
N CYS A 121 -14.80 14.31 11.56
CA CYS A 121 -15.08 15.66 11.09
C CYS A 121 -16.30 15.68 10.16
N LEU A 122 -17.04 16.79 10.13
CA LEU A 122 -18.12 17.12 9.20
C LEU A 122 -17.96 18.57 8.76
N TRP A 123 -18.07 18.83 7.46
CA TRP A 123 -17.97 20.17 6.89
C TRP A 123 -18.88 20.37 5.68
N THR A 124 -19.13 21.63 5.34
CA THR A 124 -19.87 22.06 4.14
C THR A 124 -18.99 22.90 3.24
N GLY A 125 -19.32 22.96 1.95
CA GLY A 125 -18.55 23.70 0.95
C GLY A 125 -17.56 22.79 0.21
N ASP A 126 -16.36 23.30 -0.08
CA ASP A 126 -15.37 22.56 -0.86
C ASP A 126 -14.92 21.28 -0.13
N TYR A 127 -14.66 20.22 -0.91
CA TYR A 127 -14.41 18.88 -0.38
C TYR A 127 -13.05 18.76 0.33
N LEU A 128 -11.96 18.57 -0.41
CA LEU A 128 -10.64 18.35 0.17
C LEU A 128 -9.62 19.27 -0.48
N THR A 129 -8.67 19.75 0.33
CA THR A 129 -7.44 20.36 -0.17
C THR A 129 -6.36 19.30 -0.25
N HIS A 130 -5.85 19.05 -1.45
CA HIS A 130 -4.68 18.21 -1.70
C HIS A 130 -3.43 19.08 -1.86
N SER A 131 -2.28 18.57 -1.40
CA SER A 131 -0.99 19.18 -1.74
C SER A 131 -0.70 19.00 -3.23
N ASP A 132 0.13 19.89 -3.78
CA ASP A 132 0.74 19.77 -5.10
C ASP A 132 2.12 19.08 -5.04
N ARG A 133 2.69 18.86 -3.85
CA ARG A 133 4.02 18.26 -3.71
C ARG A 133 4.00 16.80 -4.18
N ARG A 134 4.89 16.48 -5.12
CA ARG A 134 4.97 15.18 -5.83
C ARG A 134 3.63 14.73 -6.38
N PHE A 135 3.05 15.55 -7.25
CA PHE A 135 1.78 15.20 -7.90
C PHE A 135 0.65 14.93 -6.87
N GLY A 136 0.76 15.55 -5.68
CA GLY A 136 -0.15 15.37 -4.55
C GLY A 136 -0.04 14.04 -3.79
N LEU A 137 1.06 13.30 -3.95
CA LEU A 137 1.34 12.07 -3.22
C LEU A 137 1.94 12.31 -1.82
N LEU A 138 2.50 13.49 -1.57
CA LEU A 138 2.99 13.87 -0.24
C LEU A 138 2.01 14.78 0.49
N ASN A 139 2.19 14.87 1.80
CA ASN A 139 1.31 15.56 2.75
C ASN A 139 -0.07 14.92 2.88
N THR A 140 -0.72 15.23 3.99
CA THR A 140 -2.04 14.68 4.33
C THR A 140 -3.13 15.65 3.90
N PRO A 141 -4.17 15.20 3.17
CA PRO A 141 -5.29 16.06 2.80
C PRO A 141 -6.07 16.54 4.02
N GLN A 142 -6.79 17.66 3.85
CA GLN A 142 -7.61 18.27 4.90
C GLN A 142 -8.95 18.77 4.33
N PRO A 143 -10.00 18.91 5.17
CA PRO A 143 -11.24 19.58 4.77
C PRO A 143 -10.97 20.97 4.19
N SER A 144 -11.60 21.28 3.04
CA SER A 144 -11.44 22.58 2.37
C SER A 144 -12.56 23.59 2.69
N GLY A 145 -13.65 23.13 3.32
CA GLY A 145 -14.83 23.94 3.61
C GLY A 145 -14.97 24.35 5.08
N GLU A 146 -16.17 24.79 5.45
CA GLU A 146 -16.50 25.19 6.81
C GLU A 146 -16.77 23.96 7.68
N VAL A 147 -15.88 23.71 8.65
CA VAL A 147 -16.03 22.62 9.62
C VAL A 147 -17.13 22.96 10.63
N LEU A 148 -18.16 22.12 10.66
CA LEU A 148 -19.34 22.25 11.53
C LEU A 148 -19.24 21.37 12.77
N LEU A 149 -18.58 20.21 12.65
CA LEU A 149 -18.37 19.28 13.74
C LEU A 149 -16.98 18.64 13.62
N SER A 150 -16.31 18.50 14.75
CA SER A 150 -15.03 17.80 14.87
C SER A 150 -14.99 17.05 16.18
N THR A 151 -14.51 15.81 16.16
CA THR A 151 -14.49 14.93 17.32
C THR A 151 -13.05 14.68 17.75
N SER A 152 -12.74 14.80 19.04
CA SER A 152 -11.44 14.41 19.59
C SER A 152 -11.14 12.92 19.34
N PRO A 153 -9.87 12.51 19.17
CA PRO A 153 -9.52 11.10 19.00
C PRO A 153 -10.01 10.21 20.15
N GLY A 154 -10.46 9.01 19.80
CA GLY A 154 -11.03 8.05 20.75
C GLY A 154 -11.89 7.01 20.03
N PRO A 155 -12.31 5.94 20.69
CA PRO A 155 -13.18 4.94 20.07
C PRO A 155 -14.54 5.58 19.71
N GLY A 156 -15.21 5.05 18.69
CA GLY A 156 -16.55 5.46 18.26
C GLY A 156 -17.68 4.65 18.89
N TRP A 157 -17.34 3.56 19.55
CA TRP A 157 -18.26 2.68 20.27
C TRP A 157 -17.73 2.40 21.67
N SER A 158 -18.62 2.34 22.67
CA SER A 158 -18.25 1.91 24.01
C SER A 158 -17.83 0.43 24.02
N SER A 159 -16.92 0.05 24.92
CA SER A 159 -16.60 -1.36 25.16
C SER A 159 -17.70 -2.05 25.98
N GLU A 160 -17.69 -3.39 26.03
CA GLU A 160 -18.72 -4.16 26.74
C GLU A 160 -18.76 -3.88 28.25
N ASN A 161 -17.60 -3.74 28.89
CA ASN A 161 -17.46 -3.77 30.35
C ASN A 161 -16.87 -2.48 30.95
N ASP A 162 -16.11 -1.70 30.17
CA ASP A 162 -15.30 -0.58 30.68
C ASP A 162 -15.79 0.79 30.19
N GLY A 163 -16.95 0.84 29.52
CA GLY A 163 -17.53 2.08 28.99
C GLY A 163 -16.65 2.65 27.87
N TRP A 164 -15.93 3.73 28.14
CA TRP A 164 -15.09 4.44 27.17
C TRP A 164 -13.61 4.35 27.56
N PRO A 165 -12.96 3.17 27.45
CA PRO A 165 -11.53 3.05 27.77
C PRO A 165 -10.68 3.76 26.71
N ASP A 166 -9.43 4.04 27.06
CA ASP A 166 -8.45 4.52 26.08
C ASP A 166 -8.30 3.48 24.96
N ALA A 167 -8.50 3.90 23.71
CA ALA A 167 -8.32 3.03 22.56
C ALA A 167 -6.85 2.57 22.43
N PRO A 168 -6.58 1.45 21.76
CA PRO A 168 -5.25 1.21 21.18
C PRO A 168 -4.81 2.45 20.40
N GLY A 169 -3.51 2.76 20.42
CA GLY A 169 -2.97 3.97 19.81
C GLY A 169 -3.54 4.21 18.40
N ALA A 170 -3.95 5.45 18.09
CA ALA A 170 -4.79 5.84 16.95
C ALA A 170 -4.31 5.40 15.55
N THR A 171 -3.09 4.87 15.45
CA THR A 171 -2.47 4.37 14.22
C THR A 171 -2.94 2.96 13.83
N GLY A 172 -3.44 2.16 14.78
CA GLY A 172 -3.99 0.81 14.52
C GLY A 172 -5.50 0.71 14.79
N PRO A 173 -6.15 -0.38 14.35
CA PRO A 173 -7.59 -0.57 14.55
C PRO A 173 -7.93 -0.92 16.01
N LEU A 174 -9.22 -0.79 16.36
CA LEU A 174 -9.77 -1.37 17.58
C LEU A 174 -9.65 -2.90 17.58
N PRO A 175 -9.66 -3.55 18.76
CA PRO A 175 -9.73 -5.01 18.85
C PRO A 175 -10.98 -5.55 18.15
N ASN A 176 -10.84 -6.67 17.43
CA ASN A 176 -11.94 -7.23 16.63
C ASN A 176 -13.17 -7.66 17.45
N ASP A 177 -13.00 -8.02 18.73
CA ASP A 177 -14.09 -8.35 19.64
C ASP A 177 -14.78 -7.11 20.24
N TRP A 178 -14.20 -5.93 20.04
CA TRP A 178 -14.83 -4.65 20.38
C TRP A 178 -15.61 -4.12 19.19
N ALA A 179 -14.94 -3.79 18.08
CA ALA A 179 -15.57 -3.36 16.85
C ALA A 179 -14.57 -3.38 15.69
N HIS A 180 -15.02 -3.73 14.48
CA HIS A 180 -14.14 -3.91 13.32
C HIS A 180 -14.79 -3.42 12.02
N PHE A 181 -14.03 -2.63 11.24
CA PHE A 181 -14.49 -2.15 9.93
C PHE A 181 -14.49 -3.25 8.88
N GLU A 182 -15.61 -3.48 8.21
CA GLU A 182 -15.77 -4.58 7.24
C GLU A 182 -15.79 -4.10 5.79
N GLY A 183 -16.14 -2.84 5.53
CA GLY A 183 -16.09 -2.26 4.19
C GLY A 183 -17.11 -1.16 3.96
N MET A 184 -17.28 -0.79 2.68
CA MET A 184 -18.28 0.18 2.25
C MET A 184 -18.98 -0.24 0.97
N TYR A 185 -20.29 -0.04 0.92
CA TYR A 185 -21.14 -0.17 -0.26
C TYR A 185 -21.37 1.20 -0.91
N ARG A 186 -21.50 1.19 -2.23
CA ARG A 186 -21.86 2.37 -3.04
C ARG A 186 -23.22 2.15 -3.68
N HIS A 187 -24.10 3.14 -3.56
CA HIS A 187 -25.43 3.13 -4.18
C HIS A 187 -25.78 4.54 -4.66
N GLY A 188 -25.54 4.81 -5.94
CA GLY A 188 -25.67 6.16 -6.50
C GLY A 188 -24.84 7.17 -5.71
N PRO A 189 -25.41 8.29 -5.22
CA PRO A 189 -24.71 9.28 -4.40
C PRO A 189 -24.46 8.82 -2.96
N ARG A 190 -25.05 7.71 -2.51
CA ARG A 190 -25.03 7.25 -1.13
C ARG A 190 -23.92 6.23 -0.88
N THR A 191 -23.28 6.36 0.27
CA THR A 191 -22.34 5.36 0.82
C THR A 191 -22.96 4.72 2.05
N VAL A 192 -22.79 3.41 2.19
CA VAL A 192 -23.14 2.64 3.40
C VAL A 192 -21.88 1.98 3.95
N LEU A 193 -21.52 2.30 5.18
CA LEU A 193 -20.41 1.70 5.90
C LEU A 193 -20.88 0.41 6.58
N SER A 194 -20.07 -0.64 6.53
CA SER A 194 -20.32 -1.93 7.19
C SER A 194 -19.26 -2.17 8.25
N TYR A 195 -19.67 -2.56 9.45
CA TYR A 195 -18.76 -2.91 10.53
C TYR A 195 -19.44 -3.75 11.60
N SER A 196 -18.65 -4.53 12.33
CA SER A 196 -19.11 -5.30 13.49
C SER A 196 -18.88 -4.55 14.80
N VAL A 197 -19.70 -4.86 15.81
CA VAL A 197 -19.60 -4.35 17.19
C VAL A 197 -19.92 -5.47 18.17
N GLY A 198 -19.03 -5.69 19.14
CA GLY A 198 -19.15 -6.80 20.09
C GLY A 198 -19.01 -8.16 19.40
N LYS A 199 -19.60 -9.20 19.98
CA LYS A 199 -19.41 -10.58 19.50
C LYS A 199 -20.31 -10.96 18.32
N SER A 200 -21.42 -10.26 18.14
CA SER A 200 -22.44 -10.59 17.13
C SER A 200 -23.12 -9.38 16.51
N GLY A 201 -22.81 -8.17 16.95
CA GLY A 201 -23.43 -6.96 16.43
C GLY A 201 -22.90 -6.67 15.04
N HIS A 202 -23.81 -6.37 14.12
CA HIS A 202 -23.50 -5.90 12.78
C HIS A 202 -24.22 -4.58 12.54
N VAL A 203 -23.51 -3.63 11.94
CA VAL A 203 -23.98 -2.27 11.72
C VAL A 203 -23.78 -1.89 10.27
N LEU A 204 -24.88 -1.47 9.64
CA LEU A 204 -24.84 -0.69 8.42
C LEU A 204 -25.10 0.76 8.79
N GLU A 205 -24.22 1.66 8.35
CA GLU A 205 -24.32 3.10 8.67
C GLU A 205 -24.31 3.93 7.39
N SER A 206 -25.29 4.82 7.23
CA SER A 206 -25.35 5.76 6.11
C SER A 206 -25.35 7.21 6.62
N PRO A 207 -24.30 8.00 6.30
CA PRO A 207 -24.27 9.44 6.53
C PRO A 207 -25.09 10.18 5.45
N TRP A 208 -25.85 11.21 5.82
CA TRP A 208 -26.64 11.98 4.84
C TRP A 208 -26.85 13.43 5.25
N VAL A 209 -27.25 14.26 4.29
CA VAL A 209 -27.69 15.64 4.50
C VAL A 209 -28.94 15.91 3.67
N ASP A 210 -29.89 16.62 4.29
CA ASP A 210 -31.17 17.00 3.71
C ASP A 210 -31.42 18.50 3.88
N HIS A 211 -32.30 19.06 3.05
CA HIS A 211 -32.77 20.43 3.16
C HIS A 211 -34.25 20.46 3.56
N GLN A 212 -34.53 20.89 4.79
CA GLN A 212 -35.90 21.00 5.31
C GLN A 212 -36.26 22.47 5.52
N GLN A 213 -37.23 22.96 4.74
CA GLN A 213 -37.67 24.36 4.78
C GLN A 213 -36.50 25.37 4.64
N GLY A 214 -35.52 25.04 3.80
CA GLY A 214 -34.32 25.85 3.57
C GLY A 214 -33.25 25.74 4.66
N LYS A 215 -33.43 24.88 5.67
CA LYS A 215 -32.40 24.57 6.67
C LYS A 215 -31.70 23.25 6.35
N VAL A 216 -30.39 23.22 6.57
CA VAL A 216 -29.57 22.02 6.41
C VAL A 216 -29.76 21.12 7.63
N VAL A 217 -30.07 19.85 7.40
CA VAL A 217 -30.19 18.84 8.45
C VAL A 217 -29.30 17.67 8.08
N PHE A 218 -28.38 17.33 8.97
CA PHE A 218 -27.52 16.17 8.83
C PHE A 218 -28.16 14.97 9.52
N SER A 219 -27.90 13.78 9.00
CA SER A 219 -28.29 12.54 9.65
C SER A 219 -27.21 11.47 9.59
N ARG A 220 -27.19 10.66 10.65
CA ARG A 220 -26.45 9.42 10.77
C ARG A 220 -27.48 8.34 11.02
N THR A 221 -27.71 7.50 10.01
CA THR A 221 -28.71 6.44 10.07
C THR A 221 -28.03 5.09 10.18
N PHE A 222 -28.47 4.26 11.11
CA PHE A 222 -27.92 2.93 11.37
C PHE A 222 -29.00 1.89 11.17
N GLN A 223 -28.70 0.79 10.49
CA GLN A 223 -29.38 -0.49 10.69
C GLN A 223 -28.46 -1.37 11.53
N ILE A 224 -28.95 -1.80 12.69
CA ILE A 224 -28.18 -2.58 13.66
C ILE A 224 -28.90 -3.91 13.87
N SER A 225 -28.14 -5.00 13.95
CA SER A 225 -28.66 -6.34 14.29
C SER A 225 -27.69 -7.06 15.21
N GLY A 226 -28.20 -8.00 16.02
CA GLY A 226 -27.37 -8.90 16.82
C GLY A 226 -26.58 -8.23 17.95
N LEU A 227 -27.03 -7.07 18.44
CA LEU A 227 -26.33 -6.34 19.50
C LEU A 227 -26.48 -7.08 20.82
N ASP A 228 -25.39 -7.73 21.26
CA ASP A 228 -25.35 -8.73 22.34
C ASP A 228 -25.47 -8.15 23.77
N ALA A 229 -25.22 -6.87 23.93
CA ALA A 229 -25.33 -6.14 25.17
C ALA A 229 -25.55 -4.65 24.90
N PRO A 230 -26.00 -3.86 25.89
CA PRO A 230 -26.11 -2.41 25.73
C PRO A 230 -24.78 -1.79 25.28
N ARG A 231 -24.86 -0.82 24.37
CA ARG A 231 -23.71 -0.10 23.82
C ARG A 231 -24.03 1.39 23.67
N GLU A 232 -22.99 2.21 23.60
CA GLU A 232 -23.08 3.61 23.27
C GLU A 232 -22.28 3.91 21.99
N VAL A 233 -22.85 4.72 21.11
CA VAL A 233 -22.21 5.22 19.88
C VAL A 233 -21.82 6.67 20.08
N LEU A 234 -20.59 7.03 19.76
CA LEU A 234 -20.09 8.39 19.82
C LEU A 234 -20.68 9.21 18.68
N LEU A 235 -21.35 10.31 19.02
CA LEU A 235 -21.83 11.30 18.05
C LEU A 235 -20.90 12.52 18.01
N LEU A 236 -20.39 12.94 19.17
CA LEU A 236 -19.46 14.05 19.33
C LEU A 236 -18.64 13.88 20.60
N SER A 237 -17.36 14.26 20.57
CA SER A 237 -16.49 14.46 21.74
C SER A 237 -15.83 15.82 21.61
N THR A 238 -15.98 16.68 22.60
CA THR A 238 -15.38 18.03 22.62
C THR A 238 -14.34 18.14 23.73
N ASP A 239 -13.26 18.87 23.48
CA ASP A 239 -12.21 19.19 24.46
C ASP A 239 -12.53 20.45 25.29
N THR A 240 -13.66 21.11 25.02
CA THR A 240 -14.07 22.35 25.67
C THR A 240 -15.16 22.17 26.72
N ASP A 241 -15.26 23.14 27.65
CA ASP A 241 -16.37 23.33 28.60
C ASP A 241 -17.71 23.67 27.90
N SER A 242 -17.92 23.22 26.66
CA SER A 242 -19.17 23.44 25.92
C SER A 242 -20.33 22.96 26.78
N ILE A 243 -21.23 23.88 27.11
CA ILE A 243 -22.30 23.62 28.07
C ILE A 243 -23.29 22.65 27.42
N LEU A 244 -23.15 21.38 27.74
CA LEU A 244 -24.12 20.33 27.45
C LEU A 244 -25.27 20.47 28.45
N GLN A 245 -26.46 20.85 27.98
CA GLN A 245 -27.65 20.76 28.82
C GLN A 245 -28.56 19.63 28.32
N PRO A 246 -28.90 18.66 29.18
CA PRO A 246 -29.96 17.72 28.86
C PRO A 246 -31.28 18.49 28.69
N ASP A 247 -32.15 18.01 27.80
CA ASP A 247 -33.52 18.50 27.70
C ASP A 247 -34.19 18.49 29.09
N PRO A 248 -34.86 19.58 29.52
CA PRO A 248 -35.61 19.63 30.78
C PRO A 248 -36.66 18.53 30.94
N ASP A 249 -37.14 17.95 29.83
CA ASP A 249 -38.07 16.81 29.79
C ASP A 249 -37.35 15.44 29.65
N GLU A 250 -36.02 15.42 29.79
CA GLU A 250 -35.07 14.27 29.79
C GLU A 250 -35.13 13.33 28.57
N LYS A 251 -35.91 13.63 27.51
CA LYS A 251 -36.24 12.65 26.46
C LYS A 251 -36.36 13.15 25.01
N LYS A 252 -36.26 14.45 24.69
CA LYS A 252 -36.54 14.92 23.32
C LYS A 252 -35.31 15.17 22.44
N PHE A 253 -34.24 15.76 22.98
CA PHE A 253 -33.03 16.11 22.22
C PHE A 253 -31.83 16.39 23.14
N ALA A 254 -30.63 16.45 22.57
CA ALA A 254 -29.41 16.94 23.22
C ALA A 254 -28.88 18.15 22.44
N TYR A 255 -28.14 19.06 23.08
CA TYR A 255 -27.52 20.17 22.37
C TYR A 255 -26.15 20.57 22.94
N VAL A 256 -25.32 21.15 22.08
CA VAL A 256 -23.94 21.55 22.34
C VAL A 256 -23.75 22.98 21.86
N GLU A 257 -23.16 23.83 22.70
CA GLU A 257 -22.75 25.17 22.30
C GLU A 257 -21.46 25.13 21.45
N THR A 258 -21.48 25.84 20.32
CA THR A 258 -20.37 25.95 19.36
C THR A 258 -20.11 27.42 19.02
N PRO A 259 -18.94 27.79 18.48
CA PRO A 259 -18.71 29.15 17.98
C PRO A 259 -19.74 29.62 16.95
N GLN A 260 -20.27 28.71 16.12
CA GLN A 260 -21.20 28.99 15.04
C GLN A 260 -22.68 29.07 15.47
N GLY A 261 -23.00 28.65 16.69
CA GLY A 261 -24.38 28.57 17.19
C GLY A 261 -24.57 27.43 18.18
N ILE A 262 -25.79 26.91 18.28
CA ILE A 262 -26.11 25.72 19.08
C ILE A 262 -26.38 24.54 18.14
N MET A 263 -25.60 23.47 18.27
CA MET A 263 -25.84 22.22 17.57
C MET A 263 -26.84 21.38 18.35
N VAL A 264 -27.92 20.95 17.70
CA VAL A 264 -29.03 20.20 18.34
C VAL A 264 -29.19 18.83 17.70
N PHE A 265 -29.29 17.79 18.52
CA PHE A 265 -29.41 16.38 18.11
C PHE A 265 -30.75 15.79 18.55
N SER A 266 -31.41 15.04 17.67
CA SER A 266 -32.55 14.19 18.03
C SER A 266 -32.35 12.76 17.54
N CYS A 267 -33.03 11.81 18.18
CA CYS A 267 -33.00 10.40 17.82
C CYS A 267 -34.41 9.91 17.49
N ARG A 268 -34.55 9.19 16.38
CA ARG A 268 -35.73 8.39 16.01
C ARG A 268 -35.29 6.94 15.89
N SER A 269 -36.11 6.00 16.36
CA SER A 269 -35.72 4.58 16.42
C SER A 269 -36.92 3.66 16.27
N GLU A 270 -36.74 2.54 15.59
CA GLU A 270 -37.68 1.40 15.61
C GLU A 270 -37.55 0.58 16.90
N GLN A 271 -36.43 0.72 17.60
CA GLN A 271 -36.14 0.05 18.86
C GLN A 271 -36.44 0.96 20.05
N GLU A 272 -37.33 0.52 20.94
CA GLU A 272 -37.56 1.19 22.20
C GLU A 272 -36.30 1.16 23.08
N GLY A 273 -36.04 2.25 23.81
CA GLY A 273 -34.90 2.36 24.73
C GLY A 273 -33.65 3.01 24.14
N CYS A 274 -33.64 3.34 22.85
CA CYS A 274 -32.61 4.18 22.25
C CYS A 274 -32.73 5.62 22.77
N VAL A 275 -31.69 6.14 23.42
CA VAL A 275 -31.71 7.47 24.05
C VAL A 275 -30.41 8.22 23.83
N LEU A 276 -30.52 9.52 23.56
CA LEU A 276 -29.35 10.40 23.57
C LEU A 276 -28.93 10.67 25.01
N ARG A 277 -27.63 10.51 25.28
CA ARG A 277 -27.03 10.78 26.59
C ARG A 277 -25.82 11.68 26.43
N THR A 278 -25.46 12.29 27.53
CA THR A 278 -24.16 12.95 27.70
C THR A 278 -23.38 12.20 28.77
N THR A 279 -22.09 11.98 28.55
CA THR A 279 -21.25 11.34 29.57
C THR A 279 -20.84 12.39 30.60
N VAL A 280 -21.07 12.07 31.89
CA VAL A 280 -20.80 12.96 33.03
C VAL A 280 -19.34 12.85 33.50
N ASP A 281 -18.51 12.07 32.79
CA ASP A 281 -17.12 11.76 33.11
C ASP A 281 -16.13 12.92 32.85
N GLY A 282 -16.63 14.13 32.56
CA GLY A 282 -15.81 15.32 32.33
C GLY A 282 -15.20 15.40 30.92
N THR A 283 -15.53 14.47 30.01
CA THR A 283 -15.02 14.44 28.63
C THR A 283 -15.94 15.07 27.59
N GLY A 284 -17.17 15.47 27.99
CA GLY A 284 -18.08 16.22 27.13
C GLY A 284 -18.60 15.46 25.90
N ARG A 285 -18.85 14.14 26.00
CA ARG A 285 -19.37 13.34 24.87
C ARG A 285 -20.88 13.44 24.72
N VAL A 286 -21.34 13.50 23.47
CA VAL A 286 -22.72 13.20 23.08
C VAL A 286 -22.74 11.79 22.51
N VAL A 287 -23.56 10.93 23.10
CA VAL A 287 -23.65 9.52 22.72
C VAL A 287 -25.08 9.08 22.48
N LEU A 288 -25.26 8.13 21.57
CA LEU A 288 -26.49 7.37 21.41
C LEU A 288 -26.38 6.08 22.22
N SER A 289 -27.18 5.95 23.28
CA SER A 289 -27.26 4.73 24.09
C SER A 289 -28.29 3.77 23.48
N LEU A 290 -27.86 2.55 23.24
CA LEU A 290 -28.62 1.48 22.61
C LEU A 290 -28.82 0.32 23.60
N PRO A 291 -30.05 -0.22 23.73
CA PRO A 291 -30.27 -1.45 24.49
C PRO A 291 -29.76 -2.67 23.70
N GLN A 292 -29.76 -3.84 24.33
CA GLN A 292 -29.55 -5.11 23.64
C GLN A 292 -30.77 -5.45 22.75
N PHE A 293 -30.54 -5.93 21.52
CA PHE A 293 -31.57 -6.46 20.62
C PHE A 293 -30.97 -7.30 19.48
N ASP A 294 -31.71 -8.33 19.05
CA ASP A 294 -31.22 -9.29 18.05
C ASP A 294 -31.67 -8.94 16.62
N GLU A 295 -32.95 -8.62 16.43
CA GLU A 295 -33.52 -8.34 15.10
C GLU A 295 -32.96 -7.03 14.50
N PRO A 296 -32.87 -6.90 13.17
CA PRO A 296 -32.51 -5.64 12.52
C PRO A 296 -33.44 -4.48 12.94
N LYS A 297 -32.84 -3.37 13.36
CA LYS A 297 -33.54 -2.15 13.75
C LYS A 297 -32.87 -0.93 13.18
N VAL A 298 -33.68 0.00 12.65
CA VAL A 298 -33.19 1.29 12.20
C VAL A 298 -33.23 2.32 13.32
N VAL A 299 -32.11 3.05 13.46
CA VAL A 299 -31.98 4.21 14.34
C VAL A 299 -31.41 5.38 13.52
N GLN A 300 -32.06 6.53 13.58
CA GLN A 300 -31.61 7.74 12.91
C GLN A 300 -31.34 8.83 13.94
N VAL A 301 -30.10 9.33 13.95
CA VAL A 301 -29.74 10.56 14.66
C VAL A 301 -29.72 11.69 13.65
N SER A 302 -30.44 12.77 13.93
CA SER A 302 -30.47 13.97 13.08
C SER A 302 -29.99 15.19 13.86
N TRP A 303 -29.27 16.09 13.20
CA TRP A 303 -28.83 17.34 13.81
C TRP A 303 -28.74 18.49 12.83
N SER A 304 -28.72 19.70 13.39
CA SER A 304 -28.50 20.96 12.68
C SER A 304 -27.78 21.93 13.61
N VAL A 305 -27.00 22.83 13.04
CA VAL A 305 -26.53 24.03 13.75
C VAL A 305 -27.64 25.08 13.69
N VAL A 306 -28.06 25.59 14.84
CA VAL A 306 -28.96 26.74 14.96
C VAL A 306 -28.07 27.96 15.18
N PRO A 307 -27.91 28.85 14.18
CA PRO A 307 -27.01 29.98 14.28
C PRO A 307 -27.53 31.00 15.30
N ASP A 308 -26.61 31.81 15.81
CA ASP A 308 -26.96 32.97 16.63
C ASP A 308 -27.91 33.91 15.86
N THR A 309 -28.76 34.61 16.59
CA THR A 309 -29.68 35.58 16.00
C THR A 309 -28.92 36.75 15.38
N ALA A 310 -29.58 37.52 14.50
CA ALA A 310 -28.94 38.64 13.80
C ALA A 310 -28.37 39.73 14.75
N ASP A 311 -28.86 39.81 15.98
CA ASP A 311 -28.36 40.68 17.05
C ASP A 311 -27.27 40.02 17.93
N GLY A 312 -26.80 38.84 17.56
CA GLY A 312 -25.72 38.11 18.22
C GLY A 312 -26.13 37.39 19.52
N GLN A 313 -27.42 37.11 19.71
CA GLN A 313 -27.88 36.34 20.85
C GLN A 313 -27.87 34.84 20.53
N ARG A 314 -27.51 34.03 21.53
CA ARG A 314 -27.63 32.58 21.44
C ARG A 314 -29.10 32.18 21.24
N PRO A 315 -29.38 31.12 20.45
CA PRO A 315 -30.73 30.62 20.27
C PRO A 315 -31.40 30.21 21.59
N ASP A 316 -32.67 30.55 21.74
CA ASP A 316 -33.48 30.11 22.87
C ASP A 316 -34.03 28.69 22.69
N TYR A 317 -34.56 28.12 23.77
CA TYR A 317 -35.13 26.76 23.75
C TYR A 317 -36.26 26.58 22.72
N ALA A 318 -37.06 27.62 22.44
CA ALA A 318 -38.13 27.52 21.46
C ALA A 318 -37.56 27.41 20.04
N GLN A 319 -36.47 28.10 19.74
CA GLN A 319 -35.74 27.99 18.48
C GLN A 319 -35.08 26.60 18.34
N LEU A 320 -34.52 26.05 19.41
CA LEU A 320 -33.98 24.67 19.40
C LEU A 320 -35.10 23.65 19.13
N LEU A 321 -36.24 23.78 19.81
CA LEU A 321 -37.39 22.90 19.63
C LEU A 321 -37.96 22.99 18.20
N GLN A 322 -37.97 24.17 17.59
CA GLN A 322 -38.34 24.33 16.19
C GLN A 322 -37.40 23.57 15.26
N ALA A 323 -36.08 23.56 15.52
CA ALA A 323 -35.13 22.76 14.75
C ALA A 323 -35.43 21.26 14.89
N VAL A 324 -35.66 20.77 16.11
CA VAL A 324 -36.01 19.36 16.36
C VAL A 324 -37.29 18.94 15.67
N ASN A 325 -38.30 19.80 15.64
CA ASN A 325 -39.55 19.53 14.94
C ASN A 325 -39.39 19.42 13.41
N LEU A 326 -38.34 20.01 12.82
CA LEU A 326 -38.03 19.83 11.41
C LEU A 326 -37.45 18.43 11.15
N PHE A 327 -36.67 17.88 12.08
CA PHE A 327 -36.11 16.53 11.96
C PHE A 327 -37.23 15.47 11.89
N GLY A 328 -38.32 15.68 12.63
CA GLY A 328 -39.51 14.82 12.57
C GLY A 328 -40.25 14.83 11.23
N GLN A 329 -40.00 15.82 10.36
CA GLN A 329 -40.59 15.90 9.02
C GLN A 329 -39.76 15.14 7.97
N MET A 330 -38.51 14.78 8.30
CA MET A 330 -37.67 13.98 7.42
C MET A 330 -38.22 12.57 7.25
N GLN A 331 -37.98 11.99 6.08
CA GLN A 331 -38.21 10.58 5.86
C GLN A 331 -37.33 9.78 6.82
N PHE A 332 -37.94 8.84 7.53
CA PHE A 332 -37.24 7.90 8.38
C PHE A 332 -37.04 6.61 7.58
N PRO A 333 -35.78 6.23 7.29
CA PRO A 333 -35.49 5.01 6.54
C PRO A 333 -35.94 3.76 7.30
N GLY A 334 -36.37 2.74 6.57
CA GLY A 334 -36.63 1.41 7.10
C GLY A 334 -35.52 0.42 6.71
N THR A 335 -35.66 -0.84 7.12
CA THR A 335 -34.74 -1.93 6.73
C THR A 335 -34.69 -2.13 5.21
N ASP A 336 -35.84 -2.03 4.53
CA ASP A 336 -35.94 -2.16 3.06
C ASP A 336 -35.11 -1.09 2.32
N ASP A 337 -34.91 0.09 2.93
CA ASP A 337 -34.04 1.13 2.36
C ASP A 337 -32.58 0.70 2.42
N PHE A 338 -32.12 0.06 3.50
CA PHE A 338 -30.76 -0.47 3.60
C PHE A 338 -30.52 -1.64 2.65
N GLU A 339 -31.49 -2.56 2.51
CA GLU A 339 -31.41 -3.64 1.50
C GLU A 339 -31.20 -3.09 0.09
N LYS A 340 -31.88 -1.98 -0.22
CA LYS A 340 -31.67 -1.24 -1.47
C LYS A 340 -30.27 -0.61 -1.52
N TRP A 341 -29.83 0.08 -0.46
CA TRP A 341 -28.57 0.84 -0.45
C TRP A 341 -27.30 -0.02 -0.42
N ILE A 342 -27.40 -1.30 -0.05
CA ILE A 342 -26.28 -2.26 -0.19
C ILE A 342 -26.33 -3.02 -1.51
N SER A 343 -27.33 -2.77 -2.35
CA SER A 343 -27.43 -3.31 -3.70
C SER A 343 -26.87 -2.31 -4.72
N PRO A 344 -26.29 -2.78 -5.83
CA PRO A 344 -25.80 -1.91 -6.90
C PRO A 344 -26.89 -0.98 -7.44
N ASP A 345 -26.50 0.25 -7.78
CA ASP A 345 -27.35 1.19 -8.51
C ASP A 345 -26.95 1.22 -9.99
N GLN A 346 -27.30 2.28 -10.72
CA GLN A 346 -26.80 2.52 -12.06
C GLN A 346 -25.29 2.77 -12.07
N ARG A 347 -24.64 2.16 -13.06
CA ARG A 347 -23.25 2.40 -13.45
C ARG A 347 -22.91 3.89 -13.50
N GLN A 348 -21.82 4.28 -12.86
CA GLN A 348 -21.44 5.69 -12.65
C GLN A 348 -20.56 6.24 -13.78
N TRP A 349 -19.71 5.40 -14.36
CA TRP A 349 -18.68 5.75 -15.31
C TRP A 349 -19.04 5.12 -16.65
N THR A 350 -19.75 5.90 -17.47
CA THR A 350 -20.35 5.42 -18.72
C THR A 350 -19.62 5.91 -19.96
N GLU A 351 -18.63 6.80 -19.79
CA GLU A 351 -17.79 7.28 -20.87
C GLU A 351 -16.92 6.16 -21.45
N ARG A 352 -17.05 5.93 -22.76
CA ARG A 352 -16.21 4.99 -23.48
C ARG A 352 -14.86 5.61 -23.79
N ILE A 353 -13.80 5.08 -23.17
CA ILE A 353 -12.42 5.51 -23.38
C ILE A 353 -11.70 4.40 -24.14
N VAL A 354 -11.20 4.72 -25.33
CA VAL A 354 -10.50 3.76 -26.20
C VAL A 354 -9.16 4.32 -26.59
N THR A 355 -8.13 3.48 -26.47
CA THR A 355 -6.79 3.75 -26.97
C THR A 355 -6.36 2.68 -27.97
N GLU A 356 -5.27 2.96 -28.68
CA GLU A 356 -4.60 2.00 -29.55
C GLU A 356 -3.26 1.60 -28.91
N GLY A 357 -2.60 0.57 -29.41
CA GLY A 357 -1.26 0.20 -28.98
C GLY A 357 -0.25 0.21 -30.13
N LYS A 358 1.01 0.02 -29.76
CA LYS A 358 2.15 -0.02 -30.68
C LYS A 358 2.83 -1.37 -30.55
N ILE A 359 2.80 -2.15 -31.63
CA ILE A 359 3.50 -3.43 -31.73
C ILE A 359 4.93 -3.18 -32.23
N ALA A 360 5.91 -3.68 -31.48
CA ALA A 360 7.31 -3.57 -31.88
C ALA A 360 7.65 -4.53 -33.04
N PRO A 361 8.56 -4.13 -33.94
CA PRO A 361 9.13 -5.02 -34.94
C PRO A 361 9.79 -6.24 -34.29
N GLU A 362 9.67 -7.42 -34.90
CA GLU A 362 10.32 -8.64 -34.41
C GLU A 362 11.80 -8.72 -34.86
N ASP A 363 12.61 -7.73 -34.54
CA ASP A 363 14.03 -7.67 -34.92
C ASP A 363 15.00 -8.17 -33.84
N ALA A 364 14.59 -8.16 -32.57
CA ALA A 364 15.32 -8.70 -31.41
C ALA A 364 14.61 -9.89 -30.75
N ALA A 365 15.31 -10.60 -29.84
CA ALA A 365 14.76 -11.73 -29.09
C ALA A 365 13.60 -11.35 -28.17
N TYR A 366 13.72 -10.22 -27.49
CA TYR A 366 12.69 -9.64 -26.64
C TYR A 366 12.36 -8.26 -27.18
N VAL A 367 11.07 -7.98 -27.34
CA VAL A 367 10.58 -6.71 -27.87
C VAL A 367 9.48 -6.18 -26.97
N ILE A 368 9.31 -4.86 -26.93
CA ILE A 368 8.32 -4.18 -26.09
C ILE A 368 7.18 -3.68 -26.98
N ASP A 369 5.98 -4.20 -26.76
CA ASP A 369 4.76 -3.59 -27.27
C ASP A 369 4.21 -2.61 -26.20
N THR A 370 3.67 -1.46 -26.62
CA THR A 370 3.11 -0.44 -25.72
C THR A 370 1.59 -0.37 -25.88
N VAL A 371 0.85 -0.46 -24.78
CA VAL A 371 -0.58 -0.08 -24.75
C VAL A 371 -0.64 1.41 -24.44
N ASP A 372 -1.23 2.23 -25.32
CA ASP A 372 -1.30 3.67 -25.03
C ASP A 372 -2.23 3.93 -23.83
N VAL A 373 -1.75 4.73 -22.89
CA VAL A 373 -2.42 5.07 -21.64
C VAL A 373 -3.22 6.38 -21.83
N PRO A 374 -4.50 6.44 -21.41
CA PRO A 374 -5.33 7.63 -21.58
C PRO A 374 -5.02 8.72 -20.53
N PHE A 375 -3.86 9.37 -20.66
CA PHE A 375 -3.45 10.49 -19.79
C PHE A 375 -4.47 11.64 -19.79
N GLU A 376 -5.09 11.88 -20.93
CA GLU A 376 -6.26 12.75 -21.06
C GLU A 376 -7.52 11.89 -21.00
N ASN A 377 -8.23 11.96 -19.87
CA ASN A 377 -9.45 11.19 -19.61
C ASN A 377 -10.53 12.08 -18.96
N PRO A 378 -11.83 11.73 -19.06
CA PRO A 378 -12.93 12.56 -18.57
C PRO A 378 -12.89 12.82 -17.05
N TYR A 379 -12.26 11.93 -16.28
CA TYR A 379 -12.16 12.05 -14.82
C TYR A 379 -10.92 12.83 -14.37
N LYS A 380 -10.07 13.27 -15.32
CA LYS A 380 -8.75 13.86 -15.03
C LYS A 380 -7.93 13.00 -14.07
N ALA A 381 -8.12 11.69 -14.13
CA ALA A 381 -7.38 10.74 -13.32
C ALA A 381 -5.91 10.74 -13.73
N LEU A 382 -5.02 10.76 -12.75
CA LEU A 382 -3.58 10.71 -12.98
C LEU A 382 -3.16 9.26 -13.23
N MET A 383 -2.65 8.98 -14.43
CA MET A 383 -2.38 7.61 -14.90
C MET A 383 -0.98 7.10 -14.52
N PHE A 384 -0.60 7.26 -13.25
CA PHE A 384 0.65 6.75 -12.67
C PHE A 384 0.45 5.28 -12.27
N LEU A 385 0.66 4.36 -13.22
CA LEU A 385 0.29 2.95 -13.07
C LEU A 385 1.18 2.21 -12.06
N SER A 386 0.56 1.49 -11.13
CA SER A 386 1.22 0.93 -9.94
C SER A 386 1.03 -0.57 -9.72
N GLY A 387 0.09 -1.20 -10.42
CA GLY A 387 -0.20 -2.63 -10.33
C GLY A 387 -0.87 -3.15 -11.60
N VAL A 388 -0.69 -4.44 -11.90
CA VAL A 388 -1.31 -5.11 -13.05
C VAL A 388 -1.59 -6.58 -12.72
N ASP A 389 -2.77 -7.07 -13.08
CA ASP A 389 -3.14 -8.49 -13.03
C ASP A 389 -4.35 -8.78 -13.93
N PHE A 390 -4.82 -10.03 -13.98
CA PHE A 390 -5.79 -10.48 -15.00
C PHE A 390 -6.96 -11.27 -14.42
N ILE A 391 -8.16 -11.04 -14.94
CA ILE A 391 -9.32 -11.94 -14.77
C ILE A 391 -9.73 -12.41 -16.16
N GLY A 392 -9.33 -13.64 -16.51
CA GLY A 392 -9.54 -14.18 -17.85
C GLY A 392 -8.88 -13.31 -18.91
N ASP A 393 -9.69 -12.70 -19.77
CA ASP A 393 -9.21 -11.83 -20.85
C ASP A 393 -9.05 -10.36 -20.45
N ASP A 394 -9.60 -9.97 -19.30
CA ASP A 394 -9.59 -8.60 -18.82
C ASP A 394 -8.29 -8.31 -18.07
N VAL A 395 -7.72 -7.13 -18.31
CA VAL A 395 -6.54 -6.63 -17.59
C VAL A 395 -7.01 -5.61 -16.56
N PHE A 396 -6.52 -5.71 -15.33
CA PHE A 396 -6.77 -4.73 -14.28
C PHE A 396 -5.49 -4.00 -13.94
N VAL A 397 -5.53 -2.68 -13.87
CA VAL A 397 -4.40 -1.84 -13.44
C VAL A 397 -4.82 -0.86 -12.36
N SER A 398 -3.94 -0.58 -11.40
CA SER A 398 -4.15 0.47 -10.39
C SER A 398 -3.32 1.71 -10.72
N THR A 399 -3.76 2.88 -10.25
CA THR A 399 -2.99 4.13 -10.25
C THR A 399 -2.62 4.50 -8.81
N VAL A 400 -1.40 4.99 -8.55
CA VAL A 400 -1.02 5.43 -7.18
C VAL A 400 -1.90 6.58 -6.67
N HIS A 401 -2.66 7.25 -7.53
CA HIS A 401 -3.63 8.29 -7.17
C HIS A 401 -5.04 7.77 -6.84
N GLY A 402 -5.24 6.45 -6.73
CA GLY A 402 -6.44 5.91 -6.07
C GLY A 402 -7.48 5.27 -6.97
N ASP A 403 -7.19 5.04 -8.25
CA ASP A 403 -8.09 4.34 -9.17
C ASP A 403 -7.66 2.91 -9.45
N VAL A 404 -8.63 2.09 -9.82
CA VAL A 404 -8.44 0.83 -10.54
C VAL A 404 -9.18 0.92 -11.87
N TRP A 405 -8.54 0.48 -12.93
CA TRP A 405 -9.07 0.44 -14.28
C TRP A 405 -9.15 -0.99 -14.75
N LYS A 406 -10.25 -1.31 -15.43
CA LYS A 406 -10.46 -2.54 -16.18
C LYS A 406 -10.22 -2.23 -17.66
N LEU A 407 -9.40 -3.03 -18.32
CA LEU A 407 -9.13 -2.95 -19.75
C LEU A 407 -9.65 -4.19 -20.45
N THR A 408 -10.24 -3.98 -21.62
CA THR A 408 -10.65 -5.05 -22.55
C THR A 408 -10.05 -4.78 -23.93
N GLY A 409 -9.97 -5.80 -24.79
CA GLY A 409 -9.36 -5.65 -26.13
C GLY A 409 -7.83 -5.68 -26.16
N VAL A 410 -7.17 -6.04 -25.05
CA VAL A 410 -5.71 -6.22 -25.00
C VAL A 410 -5.34 -7.55 -25.67
N ASP A 411 -5.17 -7.52 -26.99
CA ASP A 411 -4.87 -8.66 -27.86
C ASP A 411 -3.55 -8.48 -28.64
N ASP A 412 -3.29 -9.33 -29.64
CA ASP A 412 -2.03 -9.32 -30.39
C ASP A 412 -1.87 -8.10 -31.31
N THR A 413 -2.97 -7.42 -31.66
CA THR A 413 -2.98 -6.25 -32.55
C THR A 413 -2.88 -4.94 -31.78
N LEU A 414 -3.52 -4.89 -30.61
CA LEU A 414 -3.75 -3.66 -29.84
C LEU A 414 -4.46 -2.56 -30.65
N ASP A 415 -5.26 -2.93 -31.66
CA ASP A 415 -5.96 -1.94 -32.50
C ASP A 415 -7.04 -1.17 -31.71
N GLU A 416 -7.66 -1.80 -30.70
CA GLU A 416 -8.71 -1.18 -29.89
C GLU A 416 -8.66 -1.69 -28.44
N VAL A 417 -8.17 -0.86 -27.52
CA VAL A 417 -8.12 -1.15 -26.09
C VAL A 417 -9.10 -0.24 -25.35
N GLU A 418 -10.15 -0.82 -24.78
CA GLU A 418 -11.16 -0.07 -24.03
C GLU A 418 -10.81 -0.03 -22.55
N TRP A 419 -10.78 1.18 -21.98
CA TRP A 419 -10.52 1.47 -20.57
C TRP A 419 -11.81 1.85 -19.87
N GLN A 420 -12.06 1.20 -18.74
CA GLN A 420 -13.20 1.45 -17.87
C GLN A 420 -12.68 1.71 -16.46
N ARG A 421 -13.09 2.82 -15.83
CA ARG A 421 -12.83 3.00 -14.40
C ARG A 421 -13.62 1.94 -13.63
N TYR A 422 -12.94 1.13 -12.83
CA TYR A 422 -13.52 0.01 -12.06
C TYR A 422 -13.70 0.38 -10.59
N ALA A 423 -12.77 1.15 -10.02
CA ALA A 423 -12.87 1.70 -8.68
C ALA A 423 -12.13 3.03 -8.59
N THR A 424 -12.52 3.89 -7.66
CA THR A 424 -11.82 5.13 -7.29
C THR A 424 -11.89 5.37 -5.78
N GLY A 425 -11.14 6.36 -5.29
CA GLY A 425 -11.17 6.76 -3.88
C GLY A 425 -10.24 5.98 -2.95
N LEU A 426 -9.32 5.19 -3.49
CA LEU A 426 -8.41 4.32 -2.75
C LEU A 426 -7.17 5.10 -2.27
N TYR A 427 -6.59 4.69 -1.13
CA TYR A 427 -5.43 5.37 -0.55
C TYR A 427 -4.11 4.82 -1.09
N GLN A 428 -3.50 5.52 -2.06
CA GLN A 428 -2.17 5.20 -2.61
C GLN A 428 -1.99 3.72 -2.98
N PRO A 429 -2.81 3.16 -3.89
CA PRO A 429 -2.79 1.74 -4.14
C PRO A 429 -1.51 1.36 -4.89
N LEU A 430 -0.57 0.71 -4.21
CA LEU A 430 0.77 0.34 -4.70
C LEU A 430 0.96 -1.20 -4.78
N GLY A 431 -0.15 -1.92 -4.67
CA GLY A 431 -0.24 -3.37 -4.89
C GLY A 431 -1.60 -3.75 -5.45
N LEU A 432 -1.60 -4.57 -6.50
CA LEU A 432 -2.79 -5.16 -7.10
C LEU A 432 -2.52 -6.63 -7.40
N LYS A 433 -3.48 -7.50 -7.04
CA LYS A 433 -3.42 -8.93 -7.28
C LYS A 433 -4.81 -9.48 -7.54
N VAL A 434 -4.95 -10.44 -8.45
CA VAL A 434 -6.20 -11.19 -8.62
C VAL A 434 -6.09 -12.51 -7.85
N VAL A 435 -7.02 -12.74 -6.92
CA VAL A 435 -7.13 -13.97 -6.14
C VAL A 435 -8.56 -14.47 -6.23
N ASP A 436 -8.73 -15.73 -6.61
CA ASP A 436 -10.05 -16.37 -6.77
C ASP A 436 -11.03 -15.56 -7.64
N GLY A 437 -10.52 -14.94 -8.71
CA GLY A 437 -11.30 -14.12 -9.65
C GLY A 437 -11.76 -12.77 -9.06
N LYS A 438 -11.16 -12.32 -7.95
CA LYS A 438 -11.45 -11.03 -7.32
C LYS A 438 -10.21 -10.14 -7.35
N VAL A 439 -10.42 -8.85 -7.58
CA VAL A 439 -9.36 -7.84 -7.56
C VAL A 439 -9.09 -7.46 -6.10
N MET A 440 -7.88 -7.76 -5.65
CA MET A 440 -7.32 -7.37 -4.36
C MET A 440 -6.42 -6.16 -4.57
N VAL A 441 -6.60 -5.11 -3.77
CA VAL A 441 -5.83 -3.87 -3.85
C VAL A 441 -5.26 -3.57 -2.48
N LEU A 442 -3.94 -3.42 -2.39
CA LEU A 442 -3.29 -2.90 -1.20
C LEU A 442 -3.32 -1.37 -1.24
N GLU A 443 -4.07 -0.79 -0.32
CA GLU A 443 -4.03 0.62 0.02
C GLU A 443 -3.11 0.83 1.23
N ARG A 444 -2.69 2.08 1.45
CA ARG A 444 -2.09 2.45 2.73
C ARG A 444 -3.11 2.24 3.87
N GLY A 445 -2.89 1.21 4.68
CA GLY A 445 -3.67 0.85 5.86
C GLY A 445 -4.77 -0.18 5.66
N GLN A 446 -5.06 -0.63 4.45
CA GLN A 446 -6.12 -1.60 4.19
C GLN A 446 -5.80 -2.47 2.97
N LEU A 447 -6.04 -3.76 3.08
CA LEU A 447 -6.11 -4.68 1.95
C LEU A 447 -7.58 -4.78 1.56
N THR A 448 -7.90 -4.28 0.38
CA THR A 448 -9.28 -4.13 -0.09
C THR A 448 -9.61 -5.17 -1.13
N ARG A 449 -10.71 -5.90 -0.93
CA ARG A 449 -11.27 -6.81 -1.94
C ARG A 449 -12.44 -6.10 -2.63
N LEU A 450 -12.30 -5.88 -3.94
CA LEU A 450 -13.31 -5.18 -4.74
C LEU A 450 -14.33 -6.16 -5.32
N HIS A 451 -15.61 -5.82 -5.18
CA HIS A 451 -16.72 -6.62 -5.71
C HIS A 451 -17.59 -5.80 -6.64
N ASP A 452 -17.60 -6.23 -7.90
CA ASP A 452 -18.67 -5.92 -8.85
C ASP A 452 -19.82 -6.92 -8.60
N LEU A 453 -20.93 -6.42 -8.03
CA LEU A 453 -22.04 -7.25 -7.57
C LEU A 453 -23.11 -7.46 -8.66
N ASN A 454 -23.14 -6.60 -9.69
CA ASN A 454 -24.09 -6.68 -10.81
C ASN A 454 -23.43 -7.07 -12.16
N ASN A 455 -22.11 -7.21 -12.20
CA ASN A 455 -21.26 -7.47 -13.37
C ASN A 455 -21.30 -6.36 -14.44
N ASP A 456 -21.41 -5.10 -14.04
CA ASP A 456 -21.40 -3.95 -14.96
C ASP A 456 -19.99 -3.35 -15.21
N GLY A 457 -18.96 -3.92 -14.60
CA GLY A 457 -17.58 -3.46 -14.71
C GLY A 457 -17.22 -2.33 -13.74
N GLU A 458 -17.95 -2.16 -12.65
CA GLU A 458 -17.63 -1.27 -11.52
C GLU A 458 -17.68 -2.02 -10.18
N ALA A 459 -16.87 -1.60 -9.21
CA ALA A 459 -16.93 -2.12 -7.86
C ALA A 459 -18.03 -1.42 -7.04
N ASP A 460 -18.96 -2.21 -6.49
CA ASP A 460 -20.06 -1.76 -5.64
C ASP A 460 -19.73 -1.89 -4.15
N PHE A 461 -18.97 -2.92 -3.79
CA PHE A 461 -18.55 -3.19 -2.41
C PHE A 461 -17.03 -3.24 -2.30
N TYR A 462 -16.50 -2.37 -1.43
CA TYR A 462 -15.10 -2.25 -1.11
C TYR A 462 -14.90 -2.90 0.25
N GLU A 463 -14.65 -4.21 0.23
CA GLU A 463 -14.47 -4.99 1.45
C GLU A 463 -13.11 -4.70 2.08
N SER A 464 -13.10 -4.42 3.39
CA SER A 464 -11.89 -4.39 4.21
C SER A 464 -11.48 -5.83 4.52
N PHE A 465 -10.74 -6.46 3.61
CA PHE A 465 -10.32 -7.85 3.75
C PHE A 465 -9.33 -8.05 4.90
N ASN A 466 -8.42 -7.07 5.12
CA ASN A 466 -7.62 -6.97 6.33
C ASN A 466 -7.15 -5.52 6.53
N ALA A 467 -7.07 -5.04 7.78
CA ALA A 467 -6.59 -3.70 8.11
C ALA A 467 -5.85 -3.65 9.46
N ASP A 468 -5.18 -4.74 9.85
CA ASP A 468 -4.67 -4.94 11.21
C ASP A 468 -3.41 -4.14 11.55
N TRP A 469 -2.65 -3.69 10.55
CA TRP A 469 -1.36 -3.03 10.77
C TRP A 469 -1.50 -1.54 11.10
N HIS A 470 -0.47 -0.97 11.71
CA HIS A 470 -0.45 0.43 12.08
C HIS A 470 -0.04 1.32 10.91
N VAL A 471 -0.70 2.47 10.78
CA VAL A 471 -0.37 3.53 9.83
C VAL A 471 -0.03 4.79 10.60
N ALA A 472 1.14 5.36 10.37
CA ALA A 472 1.47 6.71 10.82
C ALA A 472 1.22 7.73 9.71
N GLY A 473 1.45 9.01 10.01
CA GLY A 473 1.15 10.13 9.13
C GLY A 473 2.38 10.74 8.47
N GLY A 474 3.50 10.00 8.37
CA GLY A 474 4.69 10.43 7.66
C GLY A 474 4.44 10.59 6.16
N GLU A 475 5.18 11.49 5.53
CA GLU A 475 5.08 11.80 4.09
C GLU A 475 5.64 10.66 3.23
N HIS A 476 6.63 9.91 3.73
CA HIS A 476 7.27 8.79 3.03
C HIS A 476 6.91 7.43 3.62
N SER A 477 5.62 7.25 3.90
CA SER A 477 5.12 6.00 4.45
C SER A 477 4.10 5.44 3.49
N PHE A 478 4.42 4.30 2.90
CA PHE A 478 3.62 3.65 1.88
C PHE A 478 3.47 2.19 2.25
N ASP A 479 2.32 1.62 1.90
CA ASP A 479 2.19 0.18 1.85
C ASP A 479 2.38 -0.23 0.39
N THR A 480 3.46 -0.97 0.13
CA THR A 480 3.93 -1.25 -1.23
C THR A 480 3.97 -2.74 -1.50
N CYS A 481 3.77 -3.06 -2.78
CA CYS A 481 3.73 -4.43 -3.30
C CYS A 481 2.50 -5.20 -2.85
N LEU A 482 2.10 -6.24 -3.59
CA LEU A 482 1.12 -7.21 -3.11
C LEU A 482 1.38 -8.53 -3.82
N GLU A 483 1.87 -9.51 -3.07
CA GLU A 483 2.13 -10.85 -3.59
C GLU A 483 1.44 -11.92 -2.77
N THR A 484 1.26 -13.10 -3.37
CA THR A 484 0.74 -14.27 -2.68
C THR A 484 1.70 -15.44 -2.80
N ASP A 485 1.83 -16.21 -1.74
CA ASP A 485 2.54 -17.49 -1.78
C ASP A 485 1.65 -18.62 -2.33
N PRO A 486 2.23 -19.80 -2.66
CA PRO A 486 1.45 -20.96 -3.11
C PRO A 486 0.42 -21.50 -2.10
N THR A 487 0.45 -21.05 -0.84
CA THR A 487 -0.54 -21.39 0.18
C THR A 487 -1.63 -20.32 0.34
N GLY A 488 -1.54 -19.22 -0.42
CA GLY A 488 -2.50 -18.14 -0.45
C GLY A 488 -2.27 -17.02 0.57
N ASN A 489 -1.16 -17.02 1.32
CA ASN A 489 -0.87 -15.90 2.22
C ASN A 489 -0.50 -14.67 1.39
N PHE A 490 -0.92 -13.49 1.83
CA PHE A 490 -0.55 -12.22 1.21
C PHE A 490 0.68 -11.62 1.87
N TYR A 491 1.53 -10.97 1.08
CA TYR A 491 2.74 -10.29 1.52
C TYR A 491 2.84 -8.90 0.91
N PHE A 492 3.25 -7.94 1.73
CA PHE A 492 3.52 -6.57 1.30
C PHE A 492 4.46 -5.87 2.30
N HIS A 493 5.05 -4.76 1.89
CA HIS A 493 5.82 -3.91 2.80
C HIS A 493 4.92 -2.84 3.41
N SER A 494 5.08 -2.60 4.71
CA SER A 494 4.65 -1.37 5.37
C SER A 494 5.90 -0.54 5.61
N THR A 495 6.08 0.52 4.82
CA THR A 495 7.35 1.28 4.71
C THR A 495 7.31 2.59 5.48
N GLY A 496 8.49 3.14 5.80
CA GLY A 496 8.59 4.38 6.56
C GLY A 496 8.14 4.25 8.02
N ASP A 497 8.01 5.41 8.69
CA ASP A 497 7.53 5.58 10.07
C ASP A 497 7.97 4.49 11.07
N PRO A 498 9.28 4.27 11.28
CA PRO A 498 9.78 3.25 12.21
C PRO A 498 9.30 3.44 13.66
N GLN A 499 8.68 4.58 13.99
CA GLN A 499 8.08 4.85 15.30
C GLN A 499 6.78 4.08 15.58
N VAL A 500 6.08 3.56 14.55
CA VAL A 500 4.89 2.72 14.75
C VAL A 500 5.24 1.23 14.70
N PRO A 501 4.45 0.35 15.38
CA PRO A 501 4.80 -1.07 15.52
C PRO A 501 5.07 -1.84 14.22
N THR A 502 4.48 -1.41 13.10
CA THR A 502 4.58 -2.09 11.79
C THR A 502 5.36 -1.29 10.74
N GLY A 503 5.95 -0.14 11.08
CA GLY A 503 6.70 0.69 10.12
C GLY A 503 8.05 0.08 9.76
N GLY A 504 8.40 0.03 8.47
CA GLY A 504 9.62 -0.59 7.96
C GLY A 504 9.66 -2.12 8.12
N THR A 505 8.54 -2.79 7.83
CA THR A 505 8.36 -4.24 7.96
C THR A 505 7.75 -4.88 6.70
N VAL A 506 7.85 -6.21 6.59
CA VAL A 506 6.97 -7.01 5.72
C VAL A 506 5.82 -7.54 6.56
N ILE A 507 4.59 -7.34 6.12
CA ILE A 507 3.39 -7.90 6.72
C ILE A 507 2.99 -9.16 5.97
N ARG A 508 2.59 -10.20 6.70
CA ARG A 508 1.97 -11.40 6.17
C ARG A 508 0.53 -11.49 6.63
N VAL A 509 -0.43 -11.60 5.71
CA VAL A 509 -1.87 -11.78 6.00
C VAL A 509 -2.29 -13.20 5.60
N SER A 510 -3.11 -13.85 6.42
CA SER A 510 -3.63 -15.18 6.14
C SER A 510 -4.51 -15.21 4.88
N PRO A 511 -4.69 -16.37 4.23
CA PRO A 511 -5.43 -16.46 2.97
C PRO A 511 -6.91 -16.08 3.10
N ASP A 512 -7.46 -16.12 4.31
CA ASP A 512 -8.82 -15.73 4.65
C ASP A 512 -8.95 -14.28 5.14
N GLY A 513 -7.84 -13.54 5.26
CA GLY A 513 -7.83 -12.15 5.72
C GLY A 513 -7.96 -11.97 7.24
N GLN A 514 -8.20 -13.05 7.99
CA GLN A 514 -8.60 -12.96 9.40
C GLN A 514 -7.46 -12.62 10.37
N THR A 515 -6.21 -12.81 9.95
CA THR A 515 -5.04 -12.55 10.79
C THR A 515 -3.89 -12.00 9.99
N SER A 516 -3.05 -11.20 10.64
CA SER A 516 -1.78 -10.75 10.10
C SER A 516 -0.65 -10.81 11.14
N GLU A 517 0.59 -10.83 10.66
CA GLU A 517 1.78 -10.71 11.50
C GLU A 517 2.89 -9.94 10.78
N VAL A 518 3.82 -9.36 11.56
CA VAL A 518 5.11 -8.91 11.04
C VAL A 518 5.96 -10.13 10.68
N PHE A 519 6.25 -10.30 9.39
CA PHE A 519 7.04 -11.40 8.87
C PHE A 519 8.54 -11.17 9.08
N CYS A 520 9.05 -9.99 8.73
CA CYS A 520 10.44 -9.57 8.96
C CYS A 520 10.55 -8.04 9.02
N THR A 521 11.72 -7.52 9.40
CA THR A 521 11.91 -6.08 9.70
C THR A 521 13.20 -5.51 9.10
N GLY A 522 13.40 -4.19 9.23
CA GLY A 522 14.62 -3.52 8.81
C GLY A 522 14.59 -3.00 7.38
N PHE A 523 13.44 -2.46 6.96
CA PHE A 523 13.25 -1.90 5.63
C PHE A 523 13.17 -0.38 5.67
N ARG A 524 13.73 0.27 4.65
CA ARG A 524 13.68 1.72 4.45
C ARG A 524 12.44 2.11 3.62
N HIS A 525 12.51 1.96 2.31
CA HIS A 525 11.43 2.32 1.37
C HIS A 525 11.35 1.34 0.18
N PRO A 526 11.26 0.02 0.41
CA PRO A 526 11.19 -0.94 -0.68
C PRO A 526 9.94 -0.71 -1.52
N ILE A 527 10.09 -0.82 -2.83
CA ILE A 527 8.97 -0.86 -3.78
C ILE A 527 9.06 -2.12 -4.65
N GLY A 528 9.99 -3.04 -4.34
CA GLY A 528 10.18 -4.29 -5.05
C GLY A 528 9.85 -5.50 -4.17
N MET A 529 8.99 -6.38 -4.67
CA MET A 529 8.73 -7.70 -4.09
C MET A 529 8.38 -8.67 -5.22
N GLY A 530 8.65 -9.94 -4.99
CA GLY A 530 8.17 -11.05 -5.80
C GLY A 530 8.01 -12.31 -4.95
N VAL A 531 7.45 -13.35 -5.56
CA VAL A 531 7.39 -14.68 -4.96
C VAL A 531 7.88 -15.69 -5.97
N LEU A 532 8.88 -16.49 -5.58
CA LEU A 532 9.41 -17.56 -6.40
C LEU A 532 8.41 -18.73 -6.46
N PRO A 533 8.47 -19.60 -7.49
CA PRO A 533 7.57 -20.75 -7.62
C PRO A 533 7.59 -21.70 -6.41
N ASP A 534 8.68 -21.72 -5.65
CA ASP A 534 8.82 -22.52 -4.42
C ASP A 534 8.30 -21.83 -3.15
N GLY A 535 7.72 -20.63 -3.26
CA GLY A 535 7.13 -19.86 -2.17
C GLY A 535 8.10 -18.99 -1.39
N ARG A 536 9.40 -18.96 -1.74
CA ARG A 536 10.32 -17.96 -1.17
C ARG A 536 9.94 -16.56 -1.63
N ILE A 537 9.93 -15.62 -0.68
CA ILE A 537 9.62 -14.22 -0.94
C ILE A 537 10.92 -13.51 -1.35
N THR A 538 10.91 -12.82 -2.47
CA THR A 538 11.98 -11.89 -2.86
C THR A 538 11.57 -10.47 -2.52
N GLY A 539 12.54 -9.58 -2.39
CA GLY A 539 12.25 -8.17 -2.53
C GLY A 539 13.50 -7.34 -2.64
N ALA A 540 13.29 -6.06 -2.91
CA ALA A 540 14.37 -5.15 -3.19
C ALA A 540 14.13 -3.79 -2.55
N ASP A 541 15.10 -3.38 -1.72
CA ASP A 541 15.09 -2.11 -1.00
C ASP A 541 16.04 -1.11 -1.67
N GLN A 542 15.72 0.16 -1.45
CA GLN A 542 16.28 1.31 -2.15
C GLN A 542 17.51 1.83 -1.42
N GLU A 543 18.53 2.25 -2.19
CA GLU A 543 19.67 2.99 -1.64
C GLU A 543 19.23 4.19 -0.79
N GLY A 544 19.88 4.37 0.36
CA GLY A 544 19.68 5.50 1.26
C GLY A 544 20.19 5.22 2.67
N ASN A 545 19.56 5.79 3.70
CA ASN A 545 20.00 5.61 5.09
C ASN A 545 19.99 4.14 5.47
N TRP A 546 21.12 3.64 6.00
CA TRP A 546 21.32 2.23 6.36
C TRP A 546 21.17 1.23 5.21
N MET A 547 20.94 1.70 3.98
CA MET A 547 20.88 0.95 2.73
C MET A 547 22.01 1.43 1.81
N PRO A 548 23.22 0.87 1.91
CA PRO A 548 24.42 1.42 1.27
C PRO A 548 24.32 1.50 -0.26
N SER A 549 23.59 0.57 -0.86
CA SER A 549 23.19 0.57 -2.26
C SER A 549 21.89 -0.23 -2.41
N THR A 550 21.33 -0.27 -3.62
CA THR A 550 20.16 -1.12 -3.92
C THR A 550 20.52 -2.58 -3.66
N ARG A 551 19.60 -3.34 -3.05
CA ARG A 551 19.80 -4.75 -2.70
C ARG A 551 18.61 -5.58 -3.10
N ILE A 552 18.84 -6.81 -3.54
CA ILE A 552 17.82 -7.82 -3.81
C ILE A 552 18.01 -8.95 -2.81
N ASP A 553 16.93 -9.40 -2.18
CA ASP A 553 16.95 -10.29 -1.03
C ASP A 553 16.02 -11.49 -1.19
N ILE A 554 16.29 -12.54 -0.40
CA ILE A 554 15.29 -13.55 -0.03
C ILE A 554 14.84 -13.27 1.40
N TYR A 555 13.56 -12.97 1.56
CA TYR A 555 12.98 -12.68 2.86
C TYR A 555 12.65 -13.96 3.63
N ARG A 556 13.08 -13.99 4.90
CA ARG A 556 12.86 -15.09 5.83
C ARG A 556 12.17 -14.56 7.08
N LYS A 557 11.25 -15.37 7.63
CA LYS A 557 10.53 -15.01 8.84
C LYS A 557 11.51 -14.69 9.98
N GLY A 558 11.36 -13.53 10.60
CA GLY A 558 12.20 -13.02 11.67
C GLY A 558 13.53 -12.39 11.24
N GLY A 559 13.80 -12.27 9.93
CA GLY A 559 15.01 -11.63 9.40
C GLY A 559 15.10 -10.13 9.65
N PHE A 560 16.29 -9.57 9.46
CA PHE A 560 16.60 -8.13 9.52
C PHE A 560 17.36 -7.68 8.27
N TYR A 561 16.79 -6.76 7.49
CA TYR A 561 17.30 -6.43 6.16
C TYR A 561 18.04 -5.08 6.06
N GLY A 562 18.32 -4.46 7.21
CA GLY A 562 19.42 -3.49 7.36
C GLY A 562 19.06 -2.09 7.81
N ASP A 563 17.81 -1.60 7.64
CA ASP A 563 17.47 -0.28 8.18
C ASP A 563 17.40 -0.34 9.70
N PHE A 564 18.46 0.15 10.35
CA PHE A 564 18.61 0.12 11.79
C PHE A 564 17.47 0.84 12.52
N ARG A 565 16.83 1.82 11.89
CA ARG A 565 15.72 2.56 12.50
C ARG A 565 14.49 1.67 12.68
N ALA A 566 14.26 0.73 11.76
CA ALA A 566 13.10 -0.15 11.71
C ALA A 566 13.38 -1.56 12.25
N HIS A 567 14.31 -1.70 13.21
CA HIS A 567 14.72 -3.03 13.68
C HIS A 567 13.65 -3.76 14.50
N HIS A 568 12.84 -3.03 15.31
CA HIS A 568 11.80 -3.56 16.19
C HIS A 568 12.23 -4.71 17.11
N ARG A 569 13.51 -4.71 17.54
CA ARG A 569 14.09 -5.72 18.42
C ARG A 569 14.39 -5.15 19.79
N GLU A 570 14.31 -5.96 20.84
CA GLU A 570 14.71 -5.55 22.19
C GLU A 570 16.21 -5.18 22.24
N THR A 571 17.05 -6.00 21.61
CA THR A 571 18.47 -5.72 21.42
C THR A 571 18.70 -5.21 20.00
N PRO A 572 19.31 -4.01 19.83
CA PRO A 572 19.64 -3.50 18.51
C PRO A 572 20.59 -4.46 17.75
N PRO A 573 20.35 -4.68 16.44
CA PRO A 573 21.18 -5.57 15.63
C PRO A 573 22.56 -4.96 15.36
N GLU A 574 23.60 -5.80 15.35
CA GLU A 574 24.97 -5.41 15.00
C GLU A 574 25.29 -5.65 13.50
N THR A 575 24.42 -6.40 12.81
CA THR A 575 24.52 -6.75 11.39
C THR A 575 23.13 -7.03 10.83
N TYR A 576 23.04 -7.24 9.53
CA TYR A 576 21.84 -7.62 8.79
C TYR A 576 22.02 -8.96 8.06
N ASP A 577 20.90 -9.58 7.68
CA ASP A 577 20.86 -10.72 6.78
C ASP A 577 21.33 -10.30 5.39
N GLY A 578 22.28 -11.03 4.81
CA GLY A 578 22.90 -10.66 3.53
C GLY A 578 21.95 -10.80 2.32
N PRO A 579 22.02 -9.90 1.33
CA PRO A 579 21.16 -9.95 0.14
C PRO A 579 21.60 -11.05 -0.83
N LEU A 580 20.75 -11.45 -1.78
CA LEU A 580 21.21 -12.21 -2.94
C LEU A 580 22.30 -11.43 -3.69
N CYS A 581 22.05 -10.15 -3.95
CA CYS A 581 23.05 -9.28 -4.53
C CYS A 581 22.81 -7.81 -4.22
N TRP A 582 23.90 -7.04 -4.23
CA TRP A 582 23.89 -5.59 -4.34
C TRP A 582 23.92 -5.18 -5.81
N LEU A 583 23.16 -4.15 -6.14
CA LEU A 583 23.19 -3.49 -7.43
C LEU A 583 23.77 -2.10 -7.26
N PRO A 584 24.79 -1.71 -8.05
CA PRO A 584 25.34 -0.38 -7.95
C PRO A 584 24.36 0.63 -8.54
N ARG A 585 24.31 1.84 -7.98
CA ARG A 585 23.42 2.94 -8.41
C ARG A 585 23.41 3.21 -9.92
N GLN A 586 24.53 2.95 -10.61
CA GLN A 586 24.64 3.09 -12.06
C GLN A 586 23.72 2.12 -12.81
N LEU A 587 23.64 0.87 -12.34
CA LEU A 587 22.76 -0.16 -12.88
C LEU A 587 21.35 0.00 -12.34
N ASP A 588 21.22 0.20 -11.02
CA ASP A 588 19.92 0.41 -10.40
C ASP A 588 20.00 1.30 -9.16
N GLY A 589 19.53 2.53 -9.31
CA GLY A 589 19.41 3.48 -8.20
C GLY A 589 18.07 3.38 -7.47
N SER A 590 17.10 2.69 -8.07
CA SER A 590 15.84 2.39 -7.40
C SER A 590 15.20 1.13 -7.96
N ALA A 591 15.16 0.07 -7.16
CA ALA A 591 14.63 -1.23 -7.51
C ALA A 591 13.11 -1.23 -7.72
N GLY A 592 12.63 -2.11 -8.60
CA GLY A 592 11.24 -2.55 -8.73
C GLY A 592 11.07 -4.00 -8.28
N GLY A 593 9.95 -4.65 -8.63
CA GLY A 593 9.65 -6.03 -8.22
C GLY A 593 10.39 -7.11 -9.01
N GLU A 594 10.26 -8.36 -8.53
CA GLU A 594 10.75 -9.55 -9.22
C GLU A 594 9.60 -10.38 -9.80
N VAL A 595 9.87 -11.03 -10.92
CA VAL A 595 8.94 -11.98 -11.53
C VAL A 595 9.69 -13.20 -12.05
N SER A 596 9.14 -14.39 -11.86
CA SER A 596 9.73 -15.61 -12.42
C SER A 596 9.18 -15.88 -13.81
N VAL A 597 10.06 -16.21 -14.74
CA VAL A 597 9.70 -16.63 -16.10
C VAL A 597 9.11 -18.05 -16.02
N PRO A 598 7.93 -18.31 -16.60
CA PRO A 598 7.36 -19.65 -16.63
C PRO A 598 8.31 -20.67 -17.31
N ASP A 599 8.32 -21.92 -16.82
CA ASP A 599 9.25 -22.98 -17.24
C ASP A 599 9.13 -23.37 -18.73
N ASP A 600 8.01 -23.06 -19.36
CA ASP A 600 7.69 -23.37 -20.76
C ASP A 600 7.74 -22.13 -21.67
N HIS A 601 8.19 -20.98 -21.16
CA HIS A 601 8.19 -19.70 -21.86
C HIS A 601 9.60 -19.13 -22.02
N TRP A 602 9.80 -18.31 -23.06
CA TRP A 602 11.00 -17.46 -23.25
C TRP A 602 12.35 -18.21 -23.32
N GLY A 603 12.34 -19.43 -23.86
CA GLY A 603 13.56 -20.14 -24.25
C GLY A 603 14.56 -20.30 -23.08
N HIS A 604 15.77 -19.77 -23.24
CA HIS A 604 16.84 -19.89 -22.24
C HIS A 604 16.57 -19.14 -20.93
N LEU A 605 15.55 -18.26 -20.88
CA LEU A 605 15.16 -17.58 -19.66
C LEU A 605 14.09 -18.34 -18.86
N ALA A 606 13.56 -19.45 -19.39
CA ALA A 606 12.60 -20.29 -18.68
C ALA A 606 13.10 -20.64 -17.26
N GLY A 607 12.25 -20.45 -16.25
CA GLY A 607 12.55 -20.75 -14.85
C GLY A 607 13.50 -19.77 -14.16
N HIS A 608 14.04 -18.77 -14.86
CA HIS A 608 14.83 -17.71 -14.24
C HIS A 608 13.94 -16.63 -13.62
N THR A 609 14.53 -15.84 -12.72
CA THR A 609 13.89 -14.65 -12.14
C THR A 609 14.38 -13.40 -12.83
N LEU A 610 13.46 -12.50 -13.14
CA LEU A 610 13.74 -11.17 -13.66
C LEU A 610 13.53 -10.13 -12.56
N HIS A 611 14.36 -9.09 -12.58
CA HIS A 611 14.27 -7.94 -11.69
C HIS A 611 13.97 -6.68 -12.49
N MET A 612 13.01 -5.90 -12.02
CA MET A 612 12.62 -4.63 -12.62
C MET A 612 13.40 -3.50 -11.97
N SER A 613 13.88 -2.53 -12.74
CA SER A 613 14.42 -1.28 -12.21
C SER A 613 13.42 -0.16 -12.39
N PHE A 614 12.97 0.42 -11.27
CA PHE A 614 12.16 1.62 -11.26
C PHE A 614 12.99 2.83 -11.70
N GLY A 615 14.18 3.01 -11.13
CA GLY A 615 15.01 4.20 -11.33
C GLY A 615 15.67 4.30 -12.70
N ARG A 616 15.92 3.16 -13.39
CA ARG A 616 16.50 3.14 -14.74
C ARG A 616 15.51 2.73 -15.83
N CYS A 617 14.32 2.25 -15.45
CA CYS A 617 13.29 1.77 -16.36
C CYS A 617 13.82 0.63 -17.24
N ARG A 618 14.38 -0.41 -16.60
CA ARG A 618 15.06 -1.55 -17.26
C ARG A 618 14.65 -2.87 -16.64
N LEU A 619 14.83 -3.94 -17.39
CA LEU A 619 14.60 -5.32 -16.94
C LEU A 619 15.93 -6.08 -16.92
N MET A 620 16.19 -6.79 -15.83
CA MET A 620 17.43 -7.52 -15.59
C MET A 620 17.14 -9.00 -15.35
N LEU A 621 18.06 -9.87 -15.76
CA LEU A 621 18.07 -11.29 -15.41
C LEU A 621 18.83 -11.49 -14.11
N LEU A 622 18.25 -12.22 -13.16
CA LEU A 622 18.94 -12.68 -11.95
C LEU A 622 19.46 -14.11 -12.14
N MET A 623 20.76 -14.28 -11.94
CA MET A 623 21.47 -15.55 -11.97
C MET A 623 21.77 -15.97 -10.53
N MET A 624 20.86 -16.73 -9.92
CA MET A 624 20.96 -17.15 -8.52
C MET A 624 21.79 -18.43 -8.36
N GLN A 625 22.64 -18.45 -7.33
CA GLN A 625 23.44 -19.59 -6.94
C GLN A 625 23.23 -19.89 -5.45
N LYS A 626 23.13 -21.19 -5.13
CA LYS A 626 23.13 -21.69 -3.75
C LYS A 626 24.37 -22.53 -3.48
N ILE A 627 25.13 -22.19 -2.43
CA ILE A 627 26.31 -22.92 -1.95
C ILE A 627 26.08 -23.26 -0.47
N GLY A 628 25.77 -24.52 -0.18
CA GLY A 628 25.33 -24.92 1.16
C GLY A 628 24.03 -24.20 1.54
N ASP A 629 24.06 -23.47 2.65
CA ASP A 629 22.92 -22.66 3.14
C ASP A 629 22.98 -21.20 2.68
N ILE A 630 24.03 -20.79 1.96
CA ILE A 630 24.21 -19.42 1.46
C ILE A 630 23.65 -19.32 0.05
N GLU A 631 22.88 -18.25 -0.18
CA GLU A 631 22.35 -17.88 -1.49
C GLU A 631 22.97 -16.54 -1.90
N GLN A 632 23.39 -16.45 -3.16
CA GLN A 632 23.99 -15.25 -3.76
C GLN A 632 23.61 -15.19 -5.23
N ALA A 633 23.74 -14.03 -5.85
CA ALA A 633 23.35 -13.86 -7.25
C ALA A 633 24.25 -12.88 -8.01
N GLY A 634 24.13 -12.94 -9.33
CA GLY A 634 24.50 -11.85 -10.22
C GLY A 634 23.31 -11.38 -11.05
N ALA A 635 23.46 -10.22 -11.67
CA ALA A 635 22.49 -9.61 -12.54
C ALA A 635 23.11 -9.17 -13.87
N VAL A 636 22.33 -9.27 -14.95
CA VAL A 636 22.67 -8.73 -16.27
C VAL A 636 21.45 -8.03 -16.87
N ASP A 637 21.69 -6.89 -17.53
CA ASP A 637 20.67 -6.10 -18.21
C ASP A 637 20.18 -6.82 -19.49
N LEU A 638 18.88 -6.92 -19.71
CA LEU A 638 18.32 -7.47 -20.95
C LEU A 638 18.46 -6.51 -22.14
N GLY A 639 18.81 -5.24 -21.90
CA GLY A 639 18.92 -4.21 -22.93
C GLY A 639 17.56 -3.63 -23.34
N LEU A 640 16.55 -3.78 -22.48
CA LEU A 640 15.20 -3.25 -22.66
C LEU A 640 15.04 -1.94 -21.90
N GLN A 641 14.43 -0.94 -22.55
CA GLN A 641 14.17 0.38 -21.97
C GLN A 641 12.66 0.65 -22.00
N PHE A 642 12.10 0.94 -20.83
CA PHE A 642 10.67 1.21 -20.63
C PHE A 642 10.40 2.71 -20.55
N ASP A 643 9.15 3.10 -20.81
CA ASP A 643 8.74 4.51 -20.89
C ASP A 643 8.62 5.16 -19.49
N SER A 644 8.37 4.37 -18.45
CA SER A 644 8.31 4.81 -17.04
C SER A 644 9.03 3.83 -16.11
N GLY A 645 9.19 4.20 -14.83
CA GLY A 645 9.83 3.37 -13.82
C GLY A 645 9.04 2.11 -13.53
N ILE A 646 9.42 0.98 -14.15
CA ILE A 646 8.73 -0.30 -13.97
C ILE A 646 8.95 -0.87 -12.58
N GLN A 647 7.86 -1.27 -11.94
CA GLN A 647 7.84 -1.73 -10.55
C GLN A 647 7.02 -2.99 -10.35
N ARG A 648 6.05 -3.28 -11.22
CA ARG A 648 5.23 -4.49 -11.17
C ARG A 648 5.14 -5.13 -12.54
N GLY A 649 5.12 -6.45 -12.55
CA GLY A 649 4.88 -7.21 -13.76
C GLY A 649 4.30 -8.59 -13.47
N ARG A 650 3.53 -9.09 -14.45
CA ARG A 650 2.87 -10.39 -14.43
C ARG A 650 2.95 -11.05 -15.80
N PHE A 651 3.27 -12.32 -15.80
CA PHE A 651 3.07 -13.15 -16.98
C PHE A 651 1.59 -13.45 -17.14
N ARG A 652 1.08 -13.30 -18.36
CA ARG A 652 -0.29 -13.64 -18.69
C ARG A 652 -0.32 -15.04 -19.30
N SER A 653 -1.13 -15.93 -18.74
CA SER A 653 -1.23 -17.32 -19.19
C SER A 653 -1.81 -17.49 -20.61
N LYS A 654 -2.57 -16.50 -21.10
CA LYS A 654 -3.20 -16.52 -22.42
C LYS A 654 -2.19 -16.47 -23.57
N ASP A 655 -1.24 -15.54 -23.50
CA ASP A 655 -0.29 -15.21 -24.57
C ASP A 655 1.18 -15.50 -24.18
N GLY A 656 1.44 -15.75 -22.88
CA GLY A 656 2.78 -16.01 -22.39
C GLY A 656 3.69 -14.79 -22.35
N HIS A 657 3.12 -13.58 -22.41
CA HIS A 657 3.86 -12.33 -22.40
C HIS A 657 3.93 -11.77 -20.98
N LEU A 658 4.99 -10.98 -20.72
CA LEU A 658 5.16 -10.29 -19.45
C LEU A 658 4.60 -8.88 -19.59
N TYR A 659 3.50 -8.59 -18.90
CA TYR A 659 2.94 -7.24 -18.82
C TYR A 659 3.55 -6.53 -17.62
N LEU A 660 3.95 -5.28 -17.82
CA LEU A 660 4.65 -4.45 -16.85
C LEU A 660 3.96 -3.09 -16.77
N VAL A 661 3.87 -2.59 -15.55
CA VAL A 661 3.46 -1.21 -15.28
C VAL A 661 4.55 -0.45 -14.57
N GLY A 662 4.60 0.84 -14.87
CA GLY A 662 5.53 1.76 -14.27
C GLY A 662 4.95 3.15 -14.11
N MET A 663 5.61 3.95 -13.29
CA MET A 663 5.24 5.34 -13.04
C MET A 663 6.46 6.24 -12.90
N ASP A 664 6.25 7.54 -13.06
CA ASP A 664 7.16 8.60 -12.64
C ASP A 664 6.86 9.03 -11.18
N GLY A 665 7.55 10.03 -10.65
CA GLY A 665 7.22 10.68 -9.36
C GLY A 665 8.40 10.81 -8.39
N TRP A 666 9.51 10.14 -8.68
CA TRP A 666 10.78 10.18 -7.95
C TRP A 666 11.94 10.28 -8.94
N GLN A 667 13.18 10.19 -8.46
CA GLN A 667 14.34 10.18 -9.35
C GLN A 667 14.35 8.91 -10.21
N THR A 668 13.83 9.00 -11.44
CA THR A 668 13.72 7.90 -12.42
C THR A 668 14.07 8.38 -13.83
N ALA A 669 14.45 7.45 -14.71
CA ALA A 669 14.67 7.71 -16.13
C ALA A 669 13.37 7.76 -16.96
N ALA A 670 12.20 7.80 -16.31
CA ALA A 670 10.90 7.87 -16.95
C ALA A 670 10.77 9.08 -17.87
N ILE A 671 9.97 8.92 -18.93
CA ILE A 671 9.66 9.98 -19.90
C ILE A 671 8.15 10.28 -19.98
N VAL A 672 7.32 9.47 -19.32
CA VAL A 672 5.88 9.67 -19.16
C VAL A 672 5.44 9.30 -17.74
N ASP A 673 4.32 9.86 -17.28
CA ASP A 673 3.77 9.68 -15.93
C ASP A 673 3.55 8.21 -15.53
N GLY A 674 3.15 7.37 -16.50
CA GLY A 674 3.01 5.93 -16.28
C GLY A 674 2.85 5.15 -17.57
N CYS A 675 3.16 3.85 -17.54
CA CYS A 675 3.16 3.01 -18.73
C CYS A 675 2.50 1.64 -18.46
N LEU A 676 1.85 1.08 -19.47
CA LEU A 676 1.49 -0.34 -19.57
C LEU A 676 2.16 -0.91 -20.82
N GLN A 677 3.18 -1.74 -20.62
CA GLN A 677 3.98 -2.31 -21.70
C GLN A 677 4.06 -3.82 -21.54
N ARG A 678 4.06 -4.57 -22.66
CA ARG A 678 4.30 -6.02 -22.62
C ARG A 678 5.59 -6.38 -23.32
N VAL A 679 6.35 -7.27 -22.72
CA VAL A 679 7.53 -7.88 -23.33
C VAL A 679 7.11 -9.19 -23.99
N ARG A 680 7.48 -9.33 -25.26
CA ARG A 680 7.20 -10.51 -26.08
C ARG A 680 8.50 -11.17 -26.52
N TYR A 681 8.56 -12.49 -26.39
CA TYR A 681 9.64 -13.30 -26.95
C TYR A 681 9.35 -13.64 -28.41
N THR A 682 10.26 -13.30 -29.32
CA THR A 682 10.07 -13.45 -30.78
C THR A 682 10.61 -14.77 -31.32
N GLY A 683 11.21 -15.61 -30.48
CA GLY A 683 11.93 -16.82 -30.90
C GLY A 683 13.34 -16.55 -31.45
N LYS A 684 13.78 -15.29 -31.53
CA LYS A 684 15.14 -14.96 -31.95
C LYS A 684 16.16 -15.22 -30.84
N ARG A 685 17.42 -15.33 -31.26
CA ARG A 685 18.56 -15.53 -30.36
C ARG A 685 18.81 -14.29 -29.53
N TRP A 686 18.99 -14.49 -28.23
CA TRP A 686 19.55 -13.50 -27.32
C TRP A 686 20.87 -14.05 -26.83
N MET A 687 21.96 -13.31 -26.97
CA MET A 687 23.30 -13.77 -26.63
C MET A 687 23.81 -12.99 -25.41
N SER A 688 23.77 -13.62 -24.23
CA SER A 688 24.14 -13.04 -22.94
C SER A 688 24.45 -14.16 -21.94
N PRO A 689 25.19 -13.89 -20.85
CA PRO A 689 25.21 -14.79 -19.70
C PRO A 689 23.79 -15.07 -19.18
N VAL A 690 23.51 -16.35 -18.94
CA VAL A 690 22.26 -16.87 -18.35
C VAL A 690 22.49 -17.59 -17.02
N ASP A 691 23.74 -17.94 -16.69
CA ASP A 691 24.09 -18.50 -15.39
C ASP A 691 25.46 -17.97 -14.91
N LEU A 692 25.59 -17.83 -13.60
CA LEU A 692 26.80 -17.38 -12.91
C LEU A 692 27.05 -18.30 -11.72
N LYS A 693 28.22 -18.95 -11.70
CA LYS A 693 28.64 -19.79 -10.58
C LYS A 693 29.99 -19.34 -10.04
N ILE A 694 30.01 -19.02 -8.75
CA ILE A 694 31.23 -18.86 -7.99
C ILE A 694 31.73 -20.23 -7.58
N GLU A 695 33.00 -20.51 -7.87
CA GLU A 695 33.71 -21.73 -7.51
C GLU A 695 34.98 -21.37 -6.72
N PRO A 696 35.57 -22.31 -5.94
CA PRO A 696 36.71 -22.00 -5.09
C PRO A 696 37.92 -21.39 -5.81
N THR A 697 38.09 -21.66 -7.10
CA THR A 697 39.25 -21.20 -7.89
C THR A 697 38.90 -20.16 -8.96
N GLY A 698 37.64 -19.73 -9.05
CA GLY A 698 37.23 -18.85 -10.14
C GLY A 698 35.73 -18.67 -10.30
N ILE A 699 35.36 -18.13 -11.45
CA ILE A 699 34.00 -17.74 -11.80
C ILE A 699 33.62 -18.42 -13.11
N ARG A 700 32.48 -19.09 -13.15
CA ARG A 700 31.90 -19.69 -14.36
C ARG A 700 30.73 -18.83 -14.84
N LEU A 701 30.78 -18.46 -16.11
CA LEU A 701 29.67 -17.84 -16.84
C LEU A 701 29.16 -18.84 -17.87
N THR A 702 27.85 -19.07 -17.91
CA THR A 702 27.18 -19.83 -18.97
C THR A 702 26.41 -18.86 -19.84
N PHE A 703 26.60 -18.94 -21.16
CA PHE A 703 25.92 -18.11 -22.15
C PHE A 703 24.73 -18.85 -22.75
N SER A 704 23.77 -18.09 -23.29
CA SER A 704 22.60 -18.63 -23.99
C SER A 704 22.92 -19.21 -25.38
N GLU A 705 24.01 -18.80 -26.00
CA GLU A 705 24.47 -19.26 -27.33
C GLU A 705 25.98 -19.56 -27.27
N PRO A 706 26.52 -20.39 -28.19
CA PRO A 706 27.93 -20.74 -28.17
C PRO A 706 28.81 -19.57 -28.63
N LEU A 707 29.95 -19.40 -27.95
CA LEU A 707 30.96 -18.37 -28.21
C LEU A 707 32.04 -18.82 -29.21
N ASP A 708 32.69 -17.87 -29.89
CA ASP A 708 33.98 -18.13 -30.53
C ASP A 708 35.00 -18.49 -29.44
N ARG A 709 35.36 -19.77 -29.39
CA ARG A 709 36.24 -20.35 -28.37
C ARG A 709 37.64 -19.74 -28.37
N SER A 710 38.14 -19.29 -29.52
CA SER A 710 39.47 -18.70 -29.64
C SER A 710 39.53 -17.28 -29.07
N ILE A 711 38.43 -16.54 -29.21
CA ILE A 711 38.27 -15.20 -28.62
C ILE A 711 37.93 -15.32 -27.14
N ALA A 712 36.97 -16.17 -26.77
CA ALA A 712 36.51 -16.31 -25.40
C ALA A 712 37.57 -16.90 -24.44
N ALA A 713 38.59 -17.60 -24.96
CA ALA A 713 39.74 -18.07 -24.17
C ALA A 713 40.80 -16.98 -23.88
N GLN A 714 40.68 -15.79 -24.45
CA GLN A 714 41.61 -14.67 -24.21
C GLN A 714 41.18 -13.92 -22.95
N LYS A 715 41.96 -14.02 -21.87
CA LYS A 715 41.64 -13.37 -20.60
C LYS A 715 41.55 -11.84 -20.70
N GLU A 716 42.25 -11.23 -21.65
CA GLU A 716 42.24 -9.79 -21.92
C GLU A 716 40.90 -9.29 -22.47
N ARG A 717 39.98 -10.21 -22.79
CA ARG A 717 38.59 -9.90 -23.18
C ARG A 717 37.67 -9.70 -22.00
N TYR A 718 38.19 -9.86 -20.80
CA TYR A 718 37.45 -9.71 -19.55
C TYR A 718 38.18 -8.72 -18.64
N HIS A 719 37.42 -7.95 -17.87
CA HIS A 719 37.93 -7.06 -16.84
C HIS A 719 37.08 -7.26 -15.59
N ILE A 720 37.71 -7.33 -14.41
CA ILE A 720 36.99 -7.52 -13.15
C ILE A 720 37.40 -6.43 -12.16
N GLU A 721 36.39 -5.77 -11.59
CA GLU A 721 36.54 -4.82 -10.49
C GLU A 721 35.69 -5.25 -9.30
N GLN A 722 36.13 -4.89 -8.09
CA GLN A 722 35.42 -5.21 -6.87
C GLN A 722 35.50 -4.10 -5.82
N TRP A 723 34.45 -3.96 -5.01
CA TRP A 723 34.40 -2.99 -3.90
C TRP A 723 33.36 -3.40 -2.85
N ASN A 724 33.49 -2.82 -1.66
CA ASN A 724 32.52 -2.92 -0.58
C ASN A 724 31.83 -1.58 -0.32
N TYR A 725 30.72 -1.63 0.40
CA TYR A 725 30.00 -0.46 0.88
C TYR A 725 30.05 -0.40 2.41
N LEU A 726 29.89 0.81 2.96
CA LEU A 726 29.73 1.02 4.41
C LEU A 726 28.25 1.02 4.79
N TRP A 727 27.90 0.15 5.73
CA TRP A 727 26.62 0.19 6.42
C TRP A 727 26.63 1.28 7.49
N SER A 728 25.86 2.34 7.27
CA SER A 728 25.82 3.52 8.14
C SER A 728 24.50 4.28 8.01
N GLY A 729 24.23 5.22 8.92
CA GLY A 729 23.05 6.09 8.84
C GLY A 729 23.12 7.16 7.75
N GLU A 730 24.25 7.32 7.06
CA GLU A 730 24.40 8.24 5.93
C GLU A 730 23.58 7.76 4.72
N TYR A 731 23.21 8.68 3.83
CA TYR A 731 22.47 8.33 2.61
C TYR A 731 23.39 7.61 1.62
N GLY A 732 23.15 6.31 1.41
CA GLY A 732 23.94 5.48 0.52
C GLY A 732 25.37 5.28 1.02
N SER A 733 26.27 4.89 0.11
CA SER A 733 27.68 4.71 0.46
C SER A 733 28.61 4.98 -0.72
N ALA A 734 29.79 5.52 -0.41
CA ALA A 734 30.90 5.48 -1.34
C ALA A 734 31.37 4.04 -1.58
N ARG A 735 32.14 3.83 -2.64
CA ARG A 735 32.83 2.55 -2.88
C ARG A 735 34.08 2.50 -2.02
N TYR A 736 34.32 1.39 -1.34
CA TYR A 736 35.53 1.17 -0.53
C TYR A 736 36.34 0.00 -1.07
N SER A 737 37.67 0.16 -1.09
CA SER A 737 38.60 -0.89 -1.49
C SER A 737 38.43 -2.11 -0.58
N VAL A 738 38.37 -3.30 -1.18
CA VAL A 738 38.37 -4.58 -0.46
C VAL A 738 39.74 -4.83 0.15
N LYS A 739 40.82 -4.43 -0.53
CA LYS A 739 42.21 -4.56 -0.07
C LYS A 739 42.57 -3.55 1.04
N ALA A 740 41.96 -2.35 1.00
CA ALA A 740 42.13 -1.29 1.99
C ALA A 740 40.75 -0.76 2.47
N PRO A 741 40.05 -1.45 3.39
CA PRO A 741 38.63 -1.18 3.73
C PRO A 741 38.29 0.20 4.30
N LYS A 742 39.29 1.04 4.56
CA LYS A 742 39.12 2.42 5.07
C LYS A 742 39.36 3.47 3.98
N GLU A 743 39.73 3.05 2.78
CA GLU A 743 40.03 3.92 1.66
C GLU A 743 38.90 3.82 0.64
N GLU A 744 38.36 4.98 0.24
CA GLU A 744 37.40 5.05 -0.86
C GLU A 744 38.09 4.64 -2.16
N GLY A 745 37.45 3.75 -2.92
CA GLY A 745 37.98 3.22 -4.16
C GLY A 745 37.38 1.86 -4.53
N GLN A 746 37.92 1.29 -5.60
CA GLN A 746 37.60 -0.04 -6.12
C GLN A 746 38.90 -0.72 -6.52
N ASP A 747 38.95 -2.05 -6.43
CA ASP A 747 40.12 -2.85 -6.72
C ASP A 747 39.96 -3.63 -8.02
N GLU A 748 40.99 -3.60 -8.87
CA GLU A 748 41.11 -4.55 -9.97
C GLU A 748 41.38 -5.97 -9.42
N VAL A 749 40.70 -6.96 -10.03
CA VAL A 749 40.81 -8.39 -9.72
C VAL A 749 41.52 -9.10 -10.88
N PRO A 750 42.80 -9.52 -10.70
CA PRO A 750 43.54 -10.14 -11.79
C PRO A 750 42.98 -11.50 -12.21
N ILE A 751 42.79 -11.68 -13.52
CA ILE A 751 42.41 -12.95 -14.13
C ILE A 751 43.68 -13.73 -14.50
N ALA A 752 43.83 -14.94 -13.96
CA ALA A 752 44.98 -15.78 -14.25
C ALA A 752 44.85 -16.43 -15.63
N ASN A 753 43.66 -16.96 -15.94
CA ASN A 753 43.35 -17.68 -17.18
C ASN A 753 41.85 -17.60 -17.49
N ALA A 754 41.48 -17.70 -18.77
CA ALA A 754 40.13 -17.95 -19.22
C ALA A 754 40.10 -19.27 -20.00
N SER A 755 39.16 -20.15 -19.69
CA SER A 755 38.98 -21.42 -20.40
C SER A 755 37.53 -21.57 -20.86
N VAL A 756 37.33 -22.13 -22.04
CA VAL A 756 36.01 -22.27 -22.66
C VAL A 756 35.67 -23.75 -22.78
N SER A 757 34.41 -24.09 -22.49
CA SER A 757 33.90 -25.45 -22.66
C SER A 757 34.02 -25.94 -24.11
N ALA A 758 33.91 -27.25 -24.31
CA ALA A 758 34.04 -27.86 -25.63
C ALA A 758 32.90 -27.43 -26.58
N ASP A 759 31.71 -27.22 -26.03
CA ASP A 759 30.50 -26.77 -26.71
C ASP A 759 30.39 -25.24 -26.86
N GLY A 760 31.31 -24.47 -26.26
CA GLY A 760 31.37 -23.02 -26.40
C GLY A 760 30.40 -22.22 -25.52
N TYR A 761 29.59 -22.88 -24.69
CA TYR A 761 28.59 -22.20 -23.85
C TYR A 761 29.13 -21.69 -22.52
N GLU A 762 30.21 -22.28 -21.98
CA GLU A 762 30.73 -21.90 -20.67
C GLU A 762 32.12 -21.27 -20.79
N VAL A 763 32.32 -20.19 -20.04
CA VAL A 763 33.63 -19.59 -19.77
C VAL A 763 33.93 -19.72 -18.29
N PHE A 764 35.07 -20.31 -17.96
CA PHE A 764 35.61 -20.33 -16.61
C PHE A 764 36.81 -19.39 -16.50
N LEU A 765 36.66 -18.33 -15.69
CA LEU A 765 37.68 -17.34 -15.35
C LEU A 765 38.39 -17.78 -14.07
N THR A 766 39.66 -18.15 -14.17
CA THR A 766 40.48 -18.53 -13.01
C THR A 766 40.91 -17.29 -12.23
N VAL A 767 40.44 -17.18 -10.99
CA VAL A 767 40.71 -16.06 -10.07
C VAL A 767 41.26 -16.63 -8.76
N PRO A 768 42.59 -16.75 -8.60
CA PRO A 768 43.19 -17.54 -7.51
C PRO A 768 42.95 -17.03 -6.08
N ASN A 769 42.58 -15.75 -5.92
CA ASN A 769 42.37 -15.12 -4.61
C ASN A 769 40.97 -14.48 -4.56
N LEU A 770 39.95 -15.23 -4.98
CA LEU A 770 38.57 -14.79 -4.91
C LEU A 770 38.16 -14.67 -3.44
N VAL A 771 37.55 -13.56 -3.07
CA VAL A 771 37.13 -13.27 -1.69
C VAL A 771 35.66 -12.87 -1.65
N PRO A 772 34.98 -13.05 -0.51
CA PRO A 772 33.68 -12.44 -0.31
C PRO A 772 33.73 -10.93 -0.52
N VAL A 773 32.75 -10.41 -1.26
CA VAL A 773 32.65 -9.00 -1.63
C VAL A 773 31.20 -8.61 -1.88
N MET A 774 30.81 -7.41 -1.45
CA MET A 774 29.47 -6.89 -1.68
C MET A 774 29.22 -6.66 -3.16
N GLN A 775 30.17 -6.10 -3.90
CA GLN A 775 30.01 -5.81 -5.31
C GLN A 775 31.23 -6.24 -6.13
N MET A 776 30.97 -7.04 -7.15
CA MET A 776 31.89 -7.36 -8.23
C MET A 776 31.24 -6.97 -9.56
N GLN A 777 32.05 -6.43 -10.46
CA GLN A 777 31.69 -6.10 -11.84
C GLN A 777 32.59 -6.93 -12.77
N ILE A 778 32.00 -7.62 -13.74
CA ILE A 778 32.70 -8.43 -14.75
C ILE A 778 32.31 -7.89 -16.13
N ASP A 779 33.19 -7.12 -16.74
CA ASP A 779 33.05 -6.66 -18.13
C ASP A 779 33.56 -7.74 -19.08
N TYR A 780 32.86 -7.94 -20.20
CA TYR A 780 33.30 -8.84 -21.26
C TYR A 780 33.11 -8.24 -22.65
N ARG A 781 34.01 -8.58 -23.57
CA ARG A 781 33.90 -8.25 -24.99
C ARG A 781 34.37 -9.41 -25.86
N LEU A 782 33.42 -10.19 -26.33
CA LEU A 782 33.57 -11.49 -26.97
C LEU A 782 32.99 -11.46 -28.40
N LEU A 783 33.08 -12.60 -29.08
CA LEU A 783 32.37 -12.88 -30.33
C LEU A 783 31.56 -14.17 -30.17
N ASP A 784 30.42 -14.26 -30.83
CA ASP A 784 29.72 -15.53 -31.04
C ASP A 784 30.39 -16.37 -32.15
N GLU A 785 29.91 -17.59 -32.38
CA GLU A 785 30.41 -18.45 -33.47
C GLU A 785 30.19 -17.89 -34.89
N GLN A 786 29.31 -16.89 -35.04
CA GLN A 786 29.09 -16.19 -36.31
C GLN A 786 30.01 -14.97 -36.50
N GLY A 787 30.76 -14.59 -35.47
CA GLY A 787 31.67 -13.44 -35.47
C GLY A 787 31.00 -12.12 -35.08
N GLU A 788 29.77 -12.14 -34.55
CA GLU A 788 29.07 -10.96 -34.06
C GLU A 788 29.56 -10.57 -32.66
N GLU A 789 29.57 -9.26 -32.37
CA GLU A 789 30.08 -8.74 -31.10
C GLU A 789 29.12 -9.04 -29.95
N VAL A 790 29.67 -9.65 -28.89
CA VAL A 790 28.95 -9.96 -27.65
C VAL A 790 29.65 -9.21 -26.51
N LYS A 791 29.04 -8.15 -26.02
CA LYS A 791 29.61 -7.35 -24.92
C LYS A 791 28.56 -7.02 -23.88
N GLY A 792 29.00 -6.91 -22.64
CA GLY A 792 28.12 -6.59 -21.53
C GLY A 792 28.87 -6.61 -20.22
N VAL A 793 28.09 -6.48 -19.16
CA VAL A 793 28.60 -6.40 -17.79
C VAL A 793 27.72 -7.27 -16.91
N VAL A 794 28.36 -8.12 -16.10
CA VAL A 794 27.69 -8.86 -15.02
C VAL A 794 28.03 -8.17 -13.70
N TYR A 795 27.02 -7.90 -12.89
CA TYR A 795 27.20 -7.40 -11.53
C TYR A 795 26.81 -8.48 -10.54
N ASN A 796 27.65 -8.78 -9.56
CA ASN A 796 27.35 -9.85 -8.61
C ASN A 796 27.87 -9.58 -7.19
N THR A 797 27.33 -10.34 -6.25
CA THR A 797 27.79 -10.39 -4.85
C THR A 797 28.37 -11.78 -4.57
N ILE A 798 29.40 -11.83 -3.74
CA ILE A 798 30.00 -13.08 -3.28
C ILE A 798 29.95 -13.09 -1.76
N HIS A 799 29.11 -13.94 -1.19
CA HIS A 799 29.08 -14.19 0.26
C HIS A 799 30.00 -15.33 0.64
N THR A 800 30.11 -16.33 -0.23
CA THR A 800 30.98 -17.48 -0.04
C THR A 800 31.56 -17.97 -1.37
N THR A 801 32.77 -18.52 -1.30
CA THR A 801 33.44 -19.20 -2.41
C THR A 801 33.28 -20.72 -2.34
N GLY A 802 32.66 -21.25 -1.29
CA GLY A 802 32.41 -22.69 -1.09
C GLY A 802 33.59 -23.50 -0.56
N GLU A 803 34.59 -22.85 0.06
CA GLU A 803 35.69 -23.50 0.79
C GLU A 803 35.30 -24.00 2.19
#